data_AF-A0A0S8KF98-F1
#
_entry.id   AF-A0A0S8KF98-F1
#
_cell.length_a   1.000
_cell.length_b   1.000
_cell.length_c   1.000
_cell.angle_alpha   90.00
_cell.angle_beta   90.00
_cell.angle_gamma   90.00
#
_symmetry.space_group_name_H-M   'P 1'
#
loop_
_entity.id
_entity.type
_entity.pdbx_description
1 polymer ?
#
loop_
_entity_poly.entity_id
_entity_poly.type
_entity_poly.pdbx_seq_one_letter_code
_entity_poly.pdbx_strand_id
1 'polypeptide(L)'
;MLGGKYELVTSYGGWSDHVPYNVPALISDLAIKMQTRSQGTSVENMTAGLESYLHERGVAGDFNVQAIKGPSQNWMCSEVCQSDAVAVVLLGFWQWQSDGWTRVGGHWVAVNCAYPGCTELQLSDPFFDHAAEGLPGWAWGGMPANPTVHNDAANVSYDAYPFANALVPDARWVPRDYAHSSVVEIARNSLAQNFAADLESYRGSYSAAGAVYLGADYAVVIRPVAGYVTPTTTATGRPTTTPTGTPTATPTRTPTATATATRTAVYTPTPTPTPLPAEPLDVRVSSSSDDVEESLIDGTMYFDSGDLELGSDPGYLGDQTVGLRFQNVAIPRGAPIRAAYLEFVTDDIGSTATVVEIRAQAADDAPAFSSASYDLTWRPTTKACVTWDIPAWNIVGEKHQSPDLSALVQEVVNRAGWNANSSMVFAISGTGTRAAESYEGQPAAAPLLHVEYSTGQPTPTCWLHLPLAVNSFPPPALLFDETHDERNTLSEERAQRLNPEHPEWVYFGEFKERVGRDYRLYRHDVGDLTTQSLRHYTVLILAAPDRSLSDTEITSVVRFVQDGGGLLVLGDAGLREDINDLLNHFDVEFDQTLIASPKHDWDAYSFYVEAFAPHPLTRGLESWHTSWGGSLRVRALALNLSWTPPDAWKDFDRDGVQDPGEAVDSFTLLAVVQAGQGRVAVVSDNAFQDGMFSGFNANLMMNTLAWLTRRGE
;
A
#
# COMPACT_ATOMS: atom_id res chain seq x y z
N MET A 1 3.36 -1.58 -24.73
CA MET A 1 2.16 -2.13 -24.07
C MET A 1 1.45 -3.20 -24.91
N LEU A 2 0.93 -2.89 -26.11
CA LEU A 2 0.19 -3.88 -26.93
C LEU A 2 1.05 -5.00 -27.54
N GLY A 3 2.33 -4.72 -27.84
CA GLY A 3 3.28 -5.68 -28.42
C GLY A 3 3.76 -6.72 -27.41
N GLY A 4 4.36 -6.26 -26.31
CA GLY A 4 4.85 -7.14 -25.23
C GLY A 4 3.79 -7.91 -24.44
N LYS A 5 2.52 -7.46 -24.38
CA LYS A 5 1.48 -8.12 -23.56
C LYS A 5 0.59 -9.09 -24.33
N TYR A 6 0.29 -8.80 -25.61
CA TYR A 6 -0.76 -9.49 -26.37
C TYR A 6 -0.43 -9.81 -27.83
N GLU A 7 0.82 -9.60 -28.27
CA GLU A 7 1.23 -9.75 -29.68
C GLU A 7 0.33 -8.98 -30.67
N LEU A 8 -0.26 -7.85 -30.25
CA LEU A 8 -1.21 -7.07 -31.07
C LEU A 8 -0.54 -6.09 -32.04
N VAL A 9 0.79 -6.10 -32.12
CA VAL A 9 1.58 -5.18 -32.96
C VAL A 9 1.99 -5.88 -34.25
N THR A 10 1.64 -5.27 -35.39
CA THR A 10 2.11 -5.74 -36.69
C THR A 10 3.62 -5.60 -36.78
N SER A 11 4.32 -6.71 -36.99
CA SER A 11 5.75 -6.69 -37.32
C SER A 11 5.93 -6.33 -38.80
N TYR A 12 6.51 -5.16 -39.08
CA TYR A 12 7.00 -4.77 -40.40
C TYR A 12 8.49 -5.17 -40.54
N GLY A 13 8.79 -6.47 -40.38
CA GLY A 13 10.16 -6.99 -40.47
C GLY A 13 10.49 -8.06 -39.43
N GLY A 14 11.77 -8.13 -39.04
CA GLY A 14 12.23 -8.98 -37.93
C GLY A 14 11.48 -8.65 -36.63
N TRP A 15 11.05 -9.68 -35.91
CA TRP A 15 10.13 -9.56 -34.78
C TRP A 15 10.81 -8.84 -33.60
N SER A 16 10.52 -7.56 -33.41
CA SER A 16 10.75 -6.82 -32.17
C SER A 16 9.92 -5.54 -32.18
N ASP A 17 9.15 -5.34 -31.12
CA ASP A 17 8.37 -4.12 -30.83
C ASP A 17 9.26 -2.94 -30.39
N HIS A 18 10.57 -3.17 -30.29
CA HIS A 18 11.62 -2.16 -30.11
C HIS A 18 12.33 -1.79 -31.43
N VAL A 19 11.81 -2.21 -32.59
CA VAL A 19 12.34 -1.79 -33.90
C VAL A 19 11.66 -0.48 -34.31
N PRO A 20 12.39 0.65 -34.44
CA PRO A 20 11.82 1.96 -34.74
C PRO A 20 11.00 2.01 -36.05
N TYR A 21 11.19 1.05 -36.97
CA TYR A 21 10.40 0.96 -38.21
C TYR A 21 8.96 0.47 -38.00
N ASN A 22 8.67 -0.26 -36.91
CA ASN A 22 7.34 -0.83 -36.65
C ASN A 22 6.38 0.19 -36.01
N VAL A 23 6.92 1.13 -35.22
CA VAL A 23 6.11 2.04 -34.39
C VAL A 23 5.39 3.13 -35.21
N PRO A 24 6.01 3.84 -36.16
CA PRO A 24 5.34 4.90 -36.94
C PRO A 24 4.16 4.41 -37.77
N ALA A 25 4.25 3.20 -38.33
CA ALA A 25 3.16 2.59 -39.09
C ALA A 25 1.99 2.21 -38.18
N LEU A 26 2.26 1.64 -37.00
CA LEU A 26 1.24 1.35 -35.99
C LEU A 26 0.53 2.62 -35.50
N ILE A 27 1.28 3.66 -35.15
CA ILE A 27 0.72 4.94 -34.69
C ILE A 27 -0.17 5.54 -35.79
N SER A 28 0.29 5.51 -37.05
CA SER A 28 -0.47 6.03 -38.18
C SER A 28 -1.77 5.24 -38.43
N ASP A 29 -1.72 3.91 -38.34
CA ASP A 29 -2.88 3.04 -38.51
C ASP A 29 -3.92 3.27 -37.40
N LEU A 30 -3.49 3.30 -36.14
CA LEU A 30 -4.35 3.62 -35.00
C LEU A 30 -4.95 5.02 -35.11
N ALA A 31 -4.15 6.04 -35.46
CA ALA A 31 -4.64 7.41 -35.62
C ALA A 31 -5.71 7.54 -36.72
N ILE A 32 -5.58 6.80 -37.82
CA ILE A 32 -6.61 6.76 -38.88
C ILE A 32 -7.89 6.13 -38.34
N LYS A 33 -7.80 4.97 -37.68
CA LYS A 33 -8.98 4.25 -37.14
C LYS A 33 -9.67 5.04 -36.02
N MET A 34 -8.88 5.67 -35.16
CA MET A 34 -9.34 6.57 -34.11
C MET A 34 -9.73 7.97 -34.63
N GLN A 35 -9.67 8.20 -35.95
CA GLN A 35 -10.03 9.47 -36.58
C GLN A 35 -9.38 10.69 -35.91
N THR A 36 -8.12 10.56 -35.49
CA THR A 36 -7.37 11.61 -34.83
C THR A 36 -7.18 12.80 -35.77
N ARG A 37 -7.59 13.99 -35.33
CA ARG A 37 -7.52 15.24 -36.12
C ARG A 37 -6.97 16.38 -35.27
N SER A 38 -7.04 17.60 -35.78
CA SER A 38 -6.66 18.81 -35.02
C SER A 38 -7.46 19.03 -33.73
N GLN A 39 -8.65 18.42 -33.60
CA GLN A 39 -9.45 18.40 -32.37
C GLN A 39 -9.04 17.29 -31.40
N GLY A 40 -7.93 16.59 -31.67
CA GLY A 40 -7.51 15.39 -30.95
C GLY A 40 -8.36 14.18 -31.31
N THR A 41 -8.53 13.29 -30.33
CA THR A 41 -9.27 12.03 -30.40
C THR A 41 -10.33 12.01 -29.29
N SER A 42 -11.61 11.90 -29.66
CA SER A 42 -12.71 11.76 -28.68
C SER A 42 -12.66 10.39 -28.00
N VAL A 43 -13.33 10.24 -26.86
CA VAL A 43 -13.41 8.95 -26.14
C VAL A 43 -14.08 7.88 -27.00
N GLU A 44 -15.12 8.27 -27.74
CA GLU A 44 -15.86 7.39 -28.64
C GLU A 44 -14.99 6.94 -29.81
N ASN A 45 -14.24 7.87 -30.41
CA ASN A 45 -13.34 7.56 -31.51
C ASN A 45 -12.15 6.71 -31.04
N MET A 46 -11.62 6.95 -29.82
CA MET A 46 -10.59 6.11 -29.21
C MET A 46 -11.10 4.66 -29.07
N THR A 47 -12.29 4.50 -28.49
CA THR A 47 -12.92 3.18 -28.27
C THR A 47 -13.20 2.47 -29.58
N ALA A 48 -13.91 3.12 -30.51
CA ALA A 48 -14.27 2.53 -31.81
C ALA A 48 -13.05 2.26 -32.69
N GLY A 49 -12.02 3.11 -32.62
CA GLY A 49 -10.77 2.92 -33.34
C GLY A 49 -10.00 1.67 -32.88
N LEU A 50 -9.96 1.43 -31.56
CA LEU A 50 -9.35 0.23 -30.98
C LEU A 50 -10.15 -1.04 -31.32
N GLU A 51 -11.48 -1.01 -31.25
CA GLU A 51 -12.32 -2.13 -31.68
C GLU A 51 -12.11 -2.45 -33.16
N SER A 52 -12.08 -1.42 -34.01
CA SER A 52 -11.81 -1.56 -35.45
C SER A 52 -10.42 -2.16 -35.70
N TYR A 53 -9.42 -1.74 -34.91
CA TYR A 53 -8.07 -2.29 -34.99
C TYR A 53 -8.05 -3.79 -34.65
N LEU A 54 -8.66 -4.18 -33.52
CA LEU A 54 -8.73 -5.58 -33.09
C LEU A 54 -9.51 -6.46 -34.08
N HIS A 55 -10.58 -5.92 -34.69
CA HIS A 55 -11.33 -6.62 -35.72
C HIS A 55 -10.49 -6.86 -36.98
N GLU A 56 -9.72 -5.88 -37.43
CA GLU A 56 -8.81 -6.06 -38.57
C GLU A 56 -7.68 -7.06 -38.27
N ARG A 57 -7.24 -7.14 -37.01
CA ARG A 57 -6.26 -8.15 -36.55
C ARG A 57 -6.85 -9.55 -36.39
N GLY A 58 -8.17 -9.71 -36.49
CA GLY A 58 -8.85 -11.01 -36.36
C GLY A 58 -8.99 -11.52 -34.93
N VAL A 59 -8.80 -10.65 -33.93
CA VAL A 59 -8.80 -10.98 -32.48
C VAL A 59 -9.90 -10.24 -31.71
N ALA A 60 -10.87 -9.64 -32.40
CA ALA A 60 -11.97 -8.93 -31.73
C ALA A 60 -12.83 -9.82 -30.81
N GLY A 61 -12.81 -11.15 -30.99
CA GLY A 61 -13.47 -12.08 -30.08
C GLY A 61 -12.68 -12.36 -28.80
N ASP A 62 -11.39 -12.04 -28.80
CA ASP A 62 -10.45 -12.34 -27.72
C ASP A 62 -10.26 -11.18 -26.75
N PHE A 63 -10.68 -9.97 -27.14
CA PHE A 63 -10.48 -8.74 -26.38
C PHE A 63 -11.76 -7.91 -26.33
N ASN A 64 -11.95 -7.21 -25.21
CA ASN A 64 -13.00 -6.23 -25.01
C ASN A 64 -12.38 -4.84 -24.82
N VAL A 65 -12.93 -3.85 -25.52
CA VAL A 65 -12.56 -2.44 -25.35
C VAL A 65 -13.69 -1.73 -24.60
N GLN A 66 -13.35 -0.99 -23.55
CA GLN A 66 -14.35 -0.26 -22.77
C GLN A 66 -13.86 1.12 -22.39
N ALA A 67 -14.74 2.12 -22.50
CA ALA A 67 -14.57 3.43 -21.89
C ALA A 67 -15.22 3.46 -20.49
N ILE A 68 -14.47 3.92 -19.49
CA ILE A 68 -14.90 4.05 -18.10
C ILE A 68 -14.85 5.52 -17.74
N LYS A 69 -16.00 6.11 -17.45
CA LYS A 69 -16.11 7.49 -16.97
C LYS A 69 -15.69 7.58 -15.51
N GLY A 70 -14.87 8.57 -15.16
CA GLY A 70 -14.44 8.84 -13.80
C GLY A 70 -13.94 7.60 -13.07
N PRO A 71 -12.94 6.88 -13.62
CA PRO A 71 -12.46 5.63 -13.03
C PRO A 71 -12.03 5.85 -11.57
N SER A 72 -12.31 4.91 -10.67
CA SER A 72 -11.79 5.02 -9.29
C SER A 72 -10.32 4.63 -9.22
N GLN A 73 -9.61 5.12 -8.21
CA GLN A 73 -8.23 4.72 -7.91
C GLN A 73 -8.10 3.19 -7.77
N ASN A 74 -8.98 2.57 -6.96
CA ASN A 74 -8.99 1.11 -6.79
C ASN A 74 -9.20 0.38 -8.12
N TRP A 75 -10.13 0.87 -8.96
CA TRP A 75 -10.40 0.27 -10.26
C TRP A 75 -9.20 0.38 -11.20
N MET A 76 -8.53 1.54 -11.23
CA MET A 76 -7.30 1.73 -12.03
C MET A 76 -6.22 0.74 -11.62
N CYS A 77 -6.03 0.55 -10.31
CA CYS A 77 -5.02 -0.36 -9.79
C CYS A 77 -5.38 -1.84 -9.98
N SER A 78 -6.64 -2.23 -9.80
CA SER A 78 -7.07 -3.61 -9.98
C SER A 78 -7.07 -4.02 -11.45
N GLU A 79 -7.58 -3.16 -12.34
CA GLU A 79 -7.71 -3.53 -13.75
C GLU A 79 -6.40 -3.37 -14.51
N VAL A 80 -5.78 -2.19 -14.46
CA VAL A 80 -4.62 -1.91 -15.33
C VAL A 80 -3.38 -2.64 -14.84
N CYS A 81 -3.25 -2.83 -13.53
CA CYS A 81 -2.01 -3.32 -12.92
C CYS A 81 -2.09 -4.80 -12.53
N GLN A 82 -3.29 -5.38 -12.43
CA GLN A 82 -3.48 -6.77 -11.98
C GLN A 82 -4.27 -7.67 -12.95
N SER A 83 -5.13 -7.13 -13.84
CA SER A 83 -6.00 -7.94 -14.73
C SER A 83 -5.48 -8.11 -16.16
N ASP A 84 -4.17 -7.97 -16.34
CA ASP A 84 -3.49 -7.87 -17.62
C ASP A 84 -4.01 -6.75 -18.56
N ALA A 85 -4.98 -5.93 -18.20
CA ALA A 85 -5.50 -4.92 -19.10
C ALA A 85 -4.47 -3.85 -19.53
N VAL A 86 -4.71 -3.20 -20.66
CA VAL A 86 -3.95 -2.02 -21.13
C VAL A 86 -4.89 -0.83 -21.14
N ALA A 87 -4.49 0.28 -20.53
CA ALA A 87 -5.32 1.47 -20.44
C ALA A 87 -4.62 2.76 -20.88
N VAL A 88 -5.41 3.67 -21.45
CA VAL A 88 -5.08 5.08 -21.65
C VAL A 88 -6.09 5.93 -20.89
N VAL A 89 -5.62 6.96 -20.20
CA VAL A 89 -6.46 7.86 -19.39
C VAL A 89 -6.55 9.22 -20.08
N LEU A 90 -7.75 9.77 -20.14
CA LEU A 90 -8.02 11.14 -20.56
C LEU A 90 -7.97 12.04 -19.33
N LEU A 91 -6.93 12.86 -19.24
CA LEU A 91 -6.83 13.94 -18.27
C LEU A 91 -7.54 15.17 -18.83
N GLY A 92 -8.63 15.60 -18.19
CA GLY A 92 -9.34 16.83 -18.52
C GLY A 92 -8.69 18.06 -17.89
N PHE A 93 -8.69 19.16 -18.62
CA PHE A 93 -8.34 20.48 -18.11
C PHE A 93 -9.59 21.33 -17.92
N TRP A 94 -9.77 21.83 -16.71
CA TRP A 94 -10.99 22.49 -16.26
C TRP A 94 -10.67 23.85 -15.65
N GLN A 95 -11.60 24.79 -15.75
CA GLN A 95 -11.54 26.09 -15.07
C GLN A 95 -12.88 26.36 -14.41
N TRP A 96 -12.87 26.92 -13.20
CA TRP A 96 -14.07 27.49 -12.60
C TRP A 96 -14.30 28.88 -13.18
N GLN A 97 -15.41 29.06 -13.91
CA GLN A 97 -15.82 30.33 -14.50
C GLN A 97 -17.12 30.82 -13.86
N SER A 98 -17.60 32.02 -14.23
CA SER A 98 -18.74 32.67 -13.58
C SER A 98 -20.05 31.87 -13.64
N ASP A 99 -20.16 30.94 -14.58
CA ASP A 99 -21.29 30.07 -14.87
C ASP A 99 -21.08 28.61 -14.43
N GLY A 100 -19.96 28.31 -13.76
CA GLY A 100 -19.64 26.99 -13.20
C GLY A 100 -18.36 26.37 -13.77
N TRP A 101 -18.27 25.05 -13.71
CA TRP A 101 -17.13 24.32 -14.26
C TRP A 101 -17.13 24.35 -15.79
N THR A 102 -16.01 24.79 -16.37
CA THR A 102 -15.77 24.80 -17.81
C THR A 102 -14.61 23.87 -18.15
N ARG A 103 -14.84 22.90 -19.02
CA ARG A 103 -13.79 22.06 -19.59
C ARG A 103 -13.20 22.74 -20.81
N VAL A 104 -11.91 23.01 -20.78
CA VAL A 104 -11.20 23.80 -21.81
C VAL A 104 -10.38 22.95 -22.77
N GLY A 105 -10.05 21.71 -22.39
CA GLY A 105 -9.23 20.79 -23.18
C GLY A 105 -9.04 19.46 -22.47
N GLY A 106 -8.23 18.57 -23.06
CA GLY A 106 -7.83 17.33 -22.42
C GLY A 106 -6.63 16.68 -23.10
N HIS A 107 -5.99 15.75 -22.43
CA HIS A 107 -4.76 15.10 -22.86
C HIS A 107 -4.78 13.60 -22.55
N TRP A 108 -4.35 12.78 -23.51
CA TRP A 108 -4.32 11.33 -23.36
C TRP A 108 -2.95 10.89 -22.86
N VAL A 109 -2.92 10.14 -21.76
CA VAL A 109 -1.70 9.55 -21.18
C VAL A 109 -1.84 8.04 -21.11
N ALA A 110 -0.75 7.33 -21.40
CA ALA A 110 -0.77 5.87 -21.32
C ALA A 110 -0.45 5.43 -19.88
N VAL A 111 -1.16 4.41 -19.38
CA VAL A 111 -0.95 3.90 -18.03
C VAL A 111 -0.11 2.64 -18.10
N ASN A 112 1.02 2.64 -17.38
CA ASN A 112 1.91 1.49 -17.35
C ASN A 112 1.57 0.52 -16.21
N CYS A 113 1.54 1.02 -14.97
CA CYS A 113 1.31 0.23 -13.76
C CYS A 113 1.00 1.13 -12.56
N ALA A 114 0.85 0.55 -11.37
CA ALA A 114 0.73 1.25 -10.09
C ALA A 114 1.69 0.63 -9.07
N TYR A 115 2.12 1.43 -8.10
CA TYR A 115 2.96 0.95 -7.00
C TYR A 115 2.15 0.04 -6.04
N PRO A 116 2.84 -0.85 -5.29
CA PRO A 116 2.20 -1.67 -4.27
C PRO A 116 1.32 -0.85 -3.32
N GLY A 117 0.13 -1.36 -2.99
CA GLY A 117 -0.84 -0.62 -2.17
C GLY A 117 -1.59 0.49 -2.92
N CYS A 118 -1.45 0.57 -4.25
CA CYS A 118 -2.15 1.56 -5.09
C CYS A 118 -1.85 3.01 -4.71
N THR A 119 -0.65 3.27 -4.20
CA THR A 119 -0.26 4.61 -3.71
C THR A 119 0.03 5.60 -4.83
N GLU A 120 0.57 5.10 -5.95
CA GLU A 120 1.01 5.90 -7.10
C GLU A 120 0.69 5.17 -8.42
N LEU A 121 0.42 5.94 -9.46
CA LEU A 121 0.16 5.48 -10.82
C LEU A 121 1.29 5.90 -11.74
N GLN A 122 1.81 4.96 -12.52
CA GLN A 122 2.84 5.23 -13.54
C GLN A 122 2.18 5.62 -14.86
N LEU A 123 2.47 6.83 -15.32
CA LEU A 123 2.01 7.37 -16.58
C LEU A 123 3.18 7.50 -17.55
N SER A 124 2.94 7.18 -18.81
CA SER A 124 3.85 7.51 -19.89
C SER A 124 3.28 8.67 -20.68
N ASP A 125 4.02 9.77 -20.68
CA ASP A 125 3.69 11.00 -21.39
C ASP A 125 4.92 11.50 -22.15
N PRO A 126 4.90 11.57 -23.49
CA PRO A 126 6.06 12.02 -24.28
C PRO A 126 6.56 13.44 -23.98
N PHE A 127 5.80 14.25 -23.23
CA PHE A 127 6.23 15.58 -22.79
C PHE A 127 6.99 15.58 -21.46
N PHE A 128 6.93 14.49 -20.69
CA PHE A 128 7.52 14.40 -19.36
C PHE A 128 8.40 13.17 -19.21
N ASP A 129 9.62 13.43 -18.78
CA ASP A 129 10.69 12.45 -18.61
C ASP A 129 11.26 12.46 -17.19
N HIS A 130 10.42 12.77 -16.21
CA HIS A 130 10.83 12.99 -14.83
C HIS A 130 11.48 11.75 -14.21
N ALA A 131 10.99 10.55 -14.54
CA ALA A 131 11.65 9.31 -14.13
C ALA A 131 13.04 9.14 -14.76
N ALA A 132 13.23 9.56 -16.02
CA ALA A 132 14.55 9.58 -16.66
C ALA A 132 15.49 10.63 -16.02
N GLU A 133 14.93 11.66 -15.38
CA GLU A 133 15.64 12.65 -14.56
C GLU A 133 15.91 12.18 -13.11
N GLY A 134 15.50 10.96 -12.74
CA GLY A 134 15.71 10.40 -11.41
C GLY A 134 14.65 10.78 -10.36
N LEU A 135 13.48 11.27 -10.80
CA LEU A 135 12.28 11.40 -9.98
C LEU A 135 11.50 10.06 -9.92
N PRO A 136 10.51 9.91 -9.03
CA PRO A 136 9.76 8.66 -8.88
C PRO A 136 9.16 8.18 -10.20
N GLY A 137 9.37 6.89 -10.51
CA GLY A 137 9.02 6.32 -11.80
C GLY A 137 10.19 5.52 -12.38
N TRP A 138 9.99 4.94 -13.55
CA TRP A 138 10.98 4.09 -14.23
C TRP A 138 11.17 4.59 -15.66
N ALA A 139 12.40 4.55 -16.18
CA ALA A 139 12.66 4.91 -17.57
C ALA A 139 13.57 3.88 -18.24
N TRP A 140 13.36 3.68 -19.54
CA TRP A 140 14.29 2.99 -20.42
C TRP A 140 14.93 4.02 -21.36
N GLY A 141 16.25 3.90 -21.57
CA GLY A 141 17.02 4.88 -22.32
C GLY A 141 17.50 6.05 -21.45
N GLY A 142 18.18 7.01 -22.07
CA GLY A 142 18.55 8.28 -21.43
C GLY A 142 17.52 9.37 -21.73
N MET A 143 17.71 10.57 -21.15
CA MET A 143 16.83 11.72 -21.42
C MET A 143 16.75 12.01 -22.93
N PRO A 144 15.58 11.85 -23.57
CA PRO A 144 15.46 12.02 -25.01
C PRO A 144 15.63 13.48 -25.41
N ALA A 145 16.36 13.75 -26.48
CA ALA A 145 16.61 15.12 -26.94
C ALA A 145 15.37 15.82 -27.55
N ASN A 146 14.28 15.09 -27.80
CA ASN A 146 13.03 15.59 -28.41
C ASN A 146 11.87 14.62 -28.11
N PRO A 147 10.64 15.13 -27.84
CA PRO A 147 9.42 14.32 -27.70
C PRO A 147 9.17 13.29 -28.81
N THR A 148 9.64 13.52 -30.04
CA THR A 148 9.52 12.56 -31.15
C THR A 148 10.47 11.37 -31.07
N VAL A 149 11.22 11.20 -29.97
CA VAL A 149 12.06 10.02 -29.69
C VAL A 149 11.30 9.00 -28.84
N HIS A 150 10.17 9.39 -28.23
CA HIS A 150 9.25 8.51 -27.48
C HIS A 150 8.45 7.53 -28.34
N ASN A 151 8.63 7.60 -29.66
CA ASN A 151 8.18 6.57 -30.60
C ASN A 151 9.20 5.41 -30.72
N ASP A 152 10.33 5.49 -30.02
CA ASP A 152 11.24 4.38 -29.79
C ASP A 152 10.99 3.82 -28.39
N ALA A 153 10.51 2.57 -28.30
CA ALA A 153 10.27 1.91 -27.02
C ALA A 153 11.56 1.67 -26.21
N ALA A 154 12.75 1.90 -26.79
CA ALA A 154 14.01 1.94 -26.06
C ALA A 154 14.25 3.26 -25.29
N ASN A 155 13.44 4.29 -25.53
CA ASN A 155 13.51 5.61 -24.90
C ASN A 155 12.11 6.01 -24.42
N VAL A 156 11.73 5.56 -23.22
CA VAL A 156 10.41 5.81 -22.64
C VAL A 156 10.52 6.10 -21.14
N SER A 157 9.81 7.12 -20.68
CA SER A 157 9.64 7.43 -19.26
C SER A 157 8.26 6.98 -18.76
N TYR A 158 8.24 6.37 -17.58
CA TYR A 158 7.06 6.00 -16.79
C TYR A 158 7.10 6.75 -15.47
N ASP A 159 6.64 7.99 -15.51
CA ASP A 159 6.64 8.88 -14.35
C ASP A 159 5.57 8.43 -13.34
N ALA A 160 5.95 8.33 -12.07
CA ALA A 160 5.04 7.92 -11.00
C ALA A 160 4.38 9.13 -10.36
N TYR A 161 3.06 9.12 -10.37
CA TYR A 161 2.23 10.16 -9.78
C TYR A 161 1.38 9.58 -8.65
N PRO A 162 1.50 10.09 -7.42
CA PRO A 162 0.54 9.77 -6.37
C PRO A 162 -0.87 10.19 -6.76
N PHE A 163 -1.87 9.50 -6.22
CA PHE A 163 -3.27 9.94 -6.39
C PHE A 163 -3.56 11.16 -5.49
N ALA A 164 -4.39 12.07 -5.98
CA ALA A 164 -5.07 13.11 -5.21
C ALA A 164 -6.54 13.21 -5.63
N ASN A 165 -7.40 13.72 -4.74
CA ASN A 165 -8.82 13.89 -5.04
C ASN A 165 -9.02 14.94 -6.14
N ALA A 166 -9.86 14.63 -7.12
CA ALA A 166 -10.28 15.60 -8.12
C ALA A 166 -11.35 16.53 -7.55
N LEU A 167 -11.31 17.80 -7.95
CA LEU A 167 -12.30 18.82 -7.58
C LEU A 167 -13.33 19.07 -8.69
N VAL A 168 -13.11 18.49 -9.87
CA VAL A 168 -13.87 18.74 -11.09
C VAL A 168 -15.00 17.71 -11.24
N PRO A 169 -16.07 18.02 -12.01
CA PRO A 169 -17.22 17.13 -12.14
C PRO A 169 -16.84 15.74 -12.65
N ASP A 170 -17.50 14.72 -12.11
CA ASP A 170 -17.43 13.31 -12.50
C ASP A 170 -16.04 12.62 -12.39
N ALA A 171 -14.95 13.36 -12.23
CA ALA A 171 -13.62 12.82 -11.95
C ALA A 171 -13.47 12.51 -10.45
N ARG A 172 -12.81 11.40 -10.13
CA ARG A 172 -12.58 10.97 -8.74
C ARG A 172 -11.18 11.30 -8.24
N TRP A 173 -10.21 11.34 -9.16
CA TRP A 173 -8.80 11.56 -8.82
C TRP A 173 -8.07 12.34 -9.91
N VAL A 174 -6.90 12.85 -9.54
CA VAL A 174 -5.89 13.45 -10.40
C VAL A 174 -4.52 12.83 -10.09
N PRO A 175 -3.62 12.75 -11.08
CA PRO A 175 -2.21 12.51 -10.80
C PRO A 175 -1.66 13.75 -10.07
N ARG A 176 -1.31 13.61 -8.79
CA ARG A 176 -0.83 14.69 -7.94
C ARG A 176 0.47 15.25 -8.52
N ASP A 177 0.55 16.58 -8.58
CA ASP A 177 1.70 17.32 -9.12
C ASP A 177 2.02 17.07 -10.60
N TYR A 178 1.11 16.43 -11.34
CA TYR A 178 1.27 16.22 -12.77
C TYR A 178 1.49 17.53 -13.53
N ALA A 179 2.50 17.51 -14.42
CA ALA A 179 2.98 18.66 -15.17
C ALA A 179 3.54 19.83 -14.34
N HIS A 180 3.57 19.76 -13.00
CA HIS A 180 4.06 20.80 -12.09
C HIS A 180 3.69 22.23 -12.55
N SER A 181 4.69 23.10 -12.81
CA SER A 181 4.50 24.47 -13.29
C SER A 181 4.06 24.57 -14.76
N SER A 182 4.20 23.50 -15.53
CA SER A 182 3.92 23.42 -16.97
C SER A 182 2.47 23.03 -17.28
N VAL A 183 1.64 22.77 -16.26
CA VAL A 183 0.23 22.38 -16.42
C VAL A 183 -0.58 23.37 -17.27
N VAL A 184 -0.29 24.67 -17.16
CA VAL A 184 -0.95 25.72 -17.95
C VAL A 184 -0.55 25.66 -19.41
N GLU A 185 0.70 25.30 -19.71
CA GLU A 185 1.21 25.17 -21.07
C GLU A 185 0.55 24.00 -21.80
N ILE A 186 0.43 22.85 -21.12
CA ILE A 186 -0.24 21.67 -21.69
C ILE A 186 -1.73 21.91 -21.90
N ALA A 187 -2.40 22.56 -20.94
CA ALA A 187 -3.79 22.96 -21.12
C ALA A 187 -3.96 23.86 -22.36
N ARG A 188 -3.03 24.80 -22.61
CA ARG A 188 -3.06 25.66 -23.80
C ARG A 188 -2.78 24.90 -25.10
N ASN A 189 -1.94 23.88 -25.06
CA ASN A 189 -1.64 23.05 -26.23
C ASN A 189 -2.78 22.09 -26.61
N SER A 190 -3.72 21.85 -25.69
CA SER A 190 -4.85 20.93 -25.84
C SER A 190 -6.21 21.62 -25.86
N LEU A 191 -6.25 22.94 -26.08
CA LEU A 191 -7.51 23.69 -26.08
C LEU A 191 -8.52 23.16 -27.09
N ALA A 192 -9.74 22.94 -26.62
CA ALA A 192 -10.86 22.35 -27.33
C ALA A 192 -10.65 20.90 -27.82
N GLN A 193 -9.53 20.26 -27.48
CA GLN A 193 -9.22 18.89 -27.91
C GLN A 193 -9.73 17.82 -26.93
N ASN A 194 -9.88 16.59 -27.42
CA ASN A 194 -10.13 15.38 -26.64
C ASN A 194 -11.35 15.47 -25.71
N PHE A 195 -12.56 15.54 -26.29
CA PHE A 195 -13.84 15.56 -25.55
C PHE A 195 -14.61 14.25 -25.71
N ALA A 196 -15.39 13.88 -24.70
CA ALA A 196 -16.46 12.89 -24.81
C ALA A 196 -17.79 13.60 -25.05
N ALA A 197 -18.76 12.90 -25.65
CA ALA A 197 -20.06 13.47 -26.01
C ALA A 197 -20.83 14.04 -24.80
N ASP A 198 -20.69 13.43 -23.63
CA ASP A 198 -21.34 13.89 -22.39
C ASP A 198 -20.59 15.04 -21.69
N LEU A 199 -19.30 15.20 -21.98
CA LEU A 199 -18.49 16.34 -21.53
C LEU A 199 -18.67 17.60 -22.39
N GLU A 200 -19.36 17.49 -23.54
CA GLU A 200 -19.64 18.63 -24.42
C GLU A 200 -20.45 19.73 -23.72
N SER A 201 -21.31 19.36 -22.76
CA SER A 201 -22.10 20.31 -21.97
C SER A 201 -21.23 21.25 -21.13
N TYR A 202 -20.01 20.85 -20.78
CA TYR A 202 -19.05 21.66 -20.03
C TYR A 202 -18.09 22.44 -20.93
N ARG A 203 -18.16 22.28 -22.25
CA ARG A 203 -17.21 22.92 -23.16
C ARG A 203 -17.30 24.44 -23.06
N GLY A 204 -16.15 25.09 -22.94
CA GLY A 204 -16.06 26.54 -23.08
C GLY A 204 -14.67 27.04 -23.43
N SER A 205 -14.56 28.37 -23.49
CA SER A 205 -13.33 29.05 -23.86
C SER A 205 -12.35 29.12 -22.69
N TYR A 206 -11.06 29.02 -22.99
CA TYR A 206 -10.00 29.21 -22.01
C TYR A 206 -9.86 30.66 -21.58
N SER A 207 -9.79 30.89 -20.27
CA SER A 207 -9.46 32.18 -19.67
C SER A 207 -8.03 32.19 -19.16
N ALA A 208 -7.22 33.15 -19.65
CA ALA A 208 -5.82 33.29 -19.21
C ALA A 208 -5.67 33.66 -17.72
N ALA A 209 -6.71 34.22 -17.10
CA ALA A 209 -6.74 34.57 -15.68
C ALA A 209 -7.30 33.44 -14.79
N GLY A 210 -7.86 32.38 -15.37
CA GLY A 210 -8.46 31.26 -14.64
C GLY A 210 -7.44 30.21 -14.22
N ALA A 211 -7.55 29.70 -12.99
CA ALA A 211 -6.78 28.55 -12.55
C ALA A 211 -7.19 27.28 -13.33
N VAL A 212 -6.22 26.45 -13.68
CA VAL A 212 -6.42 25.17 -14.37
C VAL A 212 -6.48 24.05 -13.33
N TYR A 213 -7.53 23.25 -13.39
CA TYR A 213 -7.75 22.05 -12.58
C TYR A 213 -7.72 20.82 -13.46
N LEU A 214 -7.29 19.69 -12.89
CA LEU A 214 -7.22 18.41 -13.59
C LEU A 214 -8.33 17.48 -13.12
N GLY A 215 -8.66 16.51 -13.97
CA GLY A 215 -9.52 15.38 -13.63
C GLY A 215 -9.20 14.19 -14.52
N ALA A 216 -9.11 12.99 -13.95
CA ALA A 216 -9.16 11.76 -14.74
C ALA A 216 -10.60 11.54 -15.22
N ASP A 217 -10.95 12.14 -16.36
CA ASP A 217 -12.32 12.15 -16.87
C ASP A 217 -12.75 10.76 -17.36
N TYR A 218 -11.84 10.07 -18.06
CA TYR A 218 -12.09 8.76 -18.66
C TYR A 218 -10.85 7.87 -18.63
N ALA A 219 -11.05 6.55 -18.57
CA ALA A 219 -10.08 5.57 -19.01
C ALA A 219 -10.65 4.75 -20.17
N VAL A 220 -9.87 4.53 -21.22
CA VAL A 220 -10.19 3.55 -22.27
C VAL A 220 -9.27 2.36 -22.08
N VAL A 221 -9.87 1.19 -21.88
CA VAL A 221 -9.17 -0.05 -21.51
C VAL A 221 -9.40 -1.14 -22.55
N ILE A 222 -8.36 -1.91 -22.84
CA ILE A 222 -8.40 -3.15 -23.63
C ILE A 222 -8.10 -4.30 -22.67
N ARG A 223 -9.01 -5.27 -22.59
CA ARG A 223 -8.88 -6.45 -21.70
C ARG A 223 -9.15 -7.75 -22.46
N PRO A 224 -8.49 -8.86 -22.10
CA PRO A 224 -8.77 -10.15 -22.70
C PRO A 224 -10.12 -10.67 -22.20
N VAL A 225 -10.82 -11.45 -23.01
CA VAL A 225 -12.02 -12.18 -22.57
C VAL A 225 -11.62 -13.36 -21.69
N ALA A 226 -12.52 -13.78 -20.80
CA ALA A 226 -12.27 -14.91 -19.91
C ALA A 226 -11.93 -16.18 -20.73
N GLY A 227 -10.76 -16.77 -20.46
CA GLY A 227 -10.27 -17.96 -21.16
C GLY A 227 -9.32 -17.69 -22.34
N TYR A 228 -8.97 -16.43 -22.61
CA TYR A 228 -7.86 -16.11 -23.51
C TYR A 228 -6.55 -16.70 -22.98
N VAL A 229 -5.85 -17.46 -23.82
CA VAL A 229 -4.53 -18.03 -23.51
C VAL A 229 -3.52 -17.32 -24.39
N THR A 230 -2.62 -16.54 -23.77
CA THR A 230 -1.52 -15.89 -24.48
C THR A 230 -0.69 -16.97 -25.20
N PRO A 231 -0.51 -16.89 -26.53
CA PRO A 231 0.33 -17.85 -27.24
C PRO A 231 1.74 -17.82 -26.64
N THR A 232 2.18 -18.91 -26.00
CA THR A 232 3.57 -19.01 -25.54
C THR A 232 4.44 -19.23 -26.76
N THR A 233 5.20 -18.21 -27.17
CA THR A 233 6.26 -18.39 -28.17
C THR A 233 7.33 -19.29 -27.57
N THR A 234 7.27 -20.58 -27.94
CA THR A 234 8.45 -21.43 -27.80
C THR A 234 9.49 -20.81 -28.72
N ALA A 235 10.58 -20.29 -28.15
CA ALA A 235 11.76 -19.90 -28.91
C ALA A 235 12.14 -21.11 -29.78
N THR A 236 11.82 -21.04 -31.07
CA THR A 236 12.19 -22.07 -32.02
C THR A 236 13.71 -22.00 -32.12
N GLY A 237 14.36 -22.93 -31.43
CA GLY A 237 15.78 -23.17 -31.61
C GLY A 237 16.05 -23.27 -33.11
N ARG A 238 16.97 -22.42 -33.57
CA ARG A 238 17.53 -22.43 -34.93
C ARG A 238 17.63 -23.87 -35.46
N PRO A 239 16.93 -24.23 -36.55
CA PRO A 239 16.94 -25.60 -37.04
C PRO A 239 18.36 -25.95 -37.50
N THR A 240 19.00 -26.85 -36.75
CA THR A 240 20.21 -27.53 -37.20
C THR A 240 19.74 -28.74 -37.99
N THR A 241 19.92 -28.68 -39.30
CA THR A 241 19.54 -29.76 -40.22
C THR A 241 20.35 -31.01 -39.92
N THR A 242 19.69 -32.09 -39.49
CA THR A 242 20.20 -33.46 -39.64
C THR A 242 19.04 -34.33 -40.15
N PRO A 243 19.15 -34.96 -41.33
CA PRO A 243 18.07 -35.73 -41.93
C PRO A 243 18.03 -37.18 -41.42
N THR A 244 16.90 -37.85 -41.70
CA THR A 244 16.58 -39.31 -41.66
C THR A 244 15.56 -39.67 -40.56
N GLY A 245 14.42 -40.32 -40.80
CA GLY A 245 13.87 -40.96 -42.00
C GLY A 245 12.37 -41.24 -41.89
N THR A 246 11.81 -41.66 -43.03
CA THR A 246 10.42 -41.79 -43.47
C THR A 246 9.47 -42.65 -42.59
N PRO A 247 8.17 -42.30 -42.47
CA PRO A 247 7.18 -43.05 -41.72
C PRO A 247 6.62 -44.26 -42.50
N THR A 248 6.32 -45.36 -41.80
CA THR A 248 5.54 -46.49 -42.30
C THR A 248 4.23 -46.59 -41.53
N ALA A 249 3.11 -46.60 -42.25
CA ALA A 249 1.76 -46.78 -41.72
C ALA A 249 1.31 -48.25 -41.81
N THR A 250 0.61 -48.77 -40.80
CA THR A 250 -0.32 -49.92 -40.88
C THR A 250 -1.20 -49.98 -39.61
N PRO A 251 -2.34 -50.71 -39.56
CA PRO A 251 -3.64 -50.09 -39.32
C PRO A 251 -4.30 -50.50 -37.99
N THR A 252 -5.33 -49.72 -37.69
CA THR A 252 -6.37 -49.80 -36.66
C THR A 252 -6.78 -51.20 -36.19
N ARG A 253 -6.78 -51.40 -34.87
CA ARG A 253 -7.77 -52.22 -34.17
C ARG A 253 -8.36 -51.41 -33.02
N THR A 254 -9.68 -51.33 -33.01
CA THR A 254 -10.52 -50.78 -31.94
C THR A 254 -10.43 -51.63 -30.67
N PRO A 255 -10.15 -51.04 -29.49
CA PRO A 255 -10.51 -51.63 -28.21
C PRO A 255 -11.65 -50.87 -27.54
N THR A 256 -12.60 -51.65 -27.07
CA THR A 256 -13.77 -51.35 -26.24
C THR A 256 -13.43 -50.49 -25.01
N ALA A 257 -14.30 -49.52 -24.72
CA ALA A 257 -14.23 -48.69 -23.52
C ALA A 257 -14.33 -49.55 -22.23
N THR A 258 -13.34 -49.42 -21.36
CA THR A 258 -13.36 -49.95 -19.98
C THR A 258 -13.20 -48.79 -19.01
N ALA A 259 -14.00 -48.80 -17.94
CA ALA A 259 -14.14 -47.72 -16.98
C ALA A 259 -12.81 -47.32 -16.30
N THR A 260 -12.60 -46.00 -16.23
CA THR A 260 -11.47 -45.32 -15.60
C THR A 260 -11.40 -45.61 -14.09
N ALA A 261 -10.26 -46.13 -13.62
CA ALA A 261 -9.93 -46.17 -12.21
C ALA A 261 -9.47 -44.77 -11.74
N THR A 262 -10.08 -44.27 -10.67
CA THR A 262 -9.74 -43.00 -10.02
C THR A 262 -8.34 -43.08 -9.41
N ARG A 263 -7.40 -42.27 -9.91
CA ARG A 263 -6.04 -42.14 -9.38
C ARG A 263 -6.06 -41.30 -8.10
N THR A 264 -5.67 -41.90 -6.98
CA THR A 264 -5.39 -41.21 -5.72
C THR A 264 -4.20 -40.26 -5.89
N ALA A 265 -4.36 -39.00 -5.53
CA ALA A 265 -3.28 -38.02 -5.51
C ALA A 265 -2.36 -38.29 -4.31
N VAL A 266 -1.06 -38.50 -4.57
CA VAL A 266 -0.01 -38.48 -3.56
C VAL A 266 0.45 -37.03 -3.45
N TYR A 267 0.31 -36.44 -2.26
CA TYR A 267 0.76 -35.08 -1.98
C TYR A 267 2.29 -35.06 -1.83
N THR A 268 2.96 -34.33 -2.71
CA THR A 268 4.33 -33.86 -2.49
C THR A 268 4.26 -32.66 -1.53
N PRO A 269 5.06 -32.60 -0.46
CA PRO A 269 5.07 -31.45 0.43
C PRO A 269 5.49 -30.18 -0.32
N THR A 270 4.70 -29.12 -0.13
CA THR A 270 4.93 -27.78 -0.68
C THR A 270 6.22 -27.18 -0.12
N PRO A 271 7.15 -26.68 -0.94
CA PRO A 271 8.32 -25.96 -0.43
C PRO A 271 7.89 -24.66 0.25
N THR A 272 8.39 -24.43 1.46
CA THR A 272 8.30 -23.16 2.20
C THR A 272 8.79 -22.01 1.30
N PRO A 273 8.08 -20.86 1.22
CA PRO A 273 8.57 -19.70 0.48
C PRO A 273 9.87 -19.21 1.11
N THR A 274 10.96 -19.28 0.35
CA THR A 274 12.23 -18.65 0.70
C THR A 274 12.04 -17.13 0.60
N PRO A 275 12.39 -16.33 1.62
CA PRO A 275 12.39 -14.87 1.50
C PRO A 275 13.29 -14.44 0.33
N LEU A 276 12.92 -13.33 -0.32
CA LEU A 276 13.76 -12.70 -1.34
C LEU A 276 15.17 -12.51 -0.75
N PRO A 277 16.25 -12.89 -1.46
CA PRO A 277 17.59 -12.75 -0.90
C PRO A 277 17.88 -11.28 -0.56
N ALA A 278 18.09 -10.99 0.71
CA ALA A 278 18.71 -9.75 1.14
C ALA A 278 20.21 -9.89 0.84
N GLU A 279 20.78 -8.93 0.14
CA GLU A 279 22.21 -8.92 -0.14
C GLU A 279 22.92 -8.29 1.08
N PRO A 280 23.81 -9.03 1.76
CA PRO A 280 24.61 -8.47 2.83
C PRO A 280 25.75 -7.63 2.24
N LEU A 281 25.95 -6.44 2.79
CA LEU A 281 27.09 -5.57 2.51
C LEU A 281 27.80 -5.25 3.81
N ASP A 282 29.08 -5.60 3.85
CA ASP A 282 30.00 -5.32 4.94
C ASP A 282 31.01 -4.25 4.50
N VAL A 283 31.04 -3.12 5.19
CA VAL A 283 31.98 -2.02 4.92
C VAL A 283 32.73 -1.69 6.20
N ARG A 284 34.06 -1.82 6.18
CA ARG A 284 34.92 -1.46 7.32
C ARG A 284 35.45 -0.04 7.18
N VAL A 285 35.67 0.64 8.29
CA VAL A 285 36.53 1.82 8.36
C VAL A 285 37.88 1.47 7.72
N SER A 286 38.38 2.34 6.83
CA SER A 286 39.43 1.95 5.88
C SER A 286 40.65 2.88 5.87
N SER A 287 40.60 4.00 6.58
CA SER A 287 41.67 4.98 6.67
C SER A 287 41.57 5.79 7.95
N SER A 288 42.66 6.45 8.33
CA SER A 288 42.71 7.26 9.56
C SER A 288 41.76 8.46 9.58
N SER A 289 41.26 8.89 8.42
CA SER A 289 40.26 9.97 8.33
C SER A 289 38.82 9.47 8.29
N ASP A 290 38.64 8.18 8.55
CA ASP A 290 37.34 7.53 8.54
C ASP A 290 36.81 7.25 9.95
N ASP A 291 37.61 7.36 10.99
CA ASP A 291 37.17 7.35 12.38
C ASP A 291 37.86 8.47 13.15
N VAL A 292 37.07 9.13 14.01
CA VAL A 292 37.52 10.30 14.75
C VAL A 292 36.84 10.39 16.10
N GLU A 293 37.49 11.09 17.02
CA GLU A 293 36.92 11.54 18.28
C GLU A 293 36.92 13.06 18.33
N GLU A 294 35.75 13.65 18.57
CA GLU A 294 35.60 15.10 18.73
C GLU A 294 35.35 15.47 20.18
N SER A 295 36.26 16.27 20.76
CA SER A 295 36.12 16.87 22.09
C SER A 295 34.92 17.82 22.13
N LEU A 296 33.97 17.60 23.06
CA LEU A 296 32.83 18.53 23.25
C LEU A 296 33.22 19.83 23.97
N ILE A 297 34.44 19.93 24.49
CA ILE A 297 34.93 21.11 25.22
C ILE A 297 35.38 22.21 24.25
N ASP A 298 36.09 21.84 23.20
CA ASP A 298 36.74 22.77 22.28
C ASP A 298 36.64 22.38 20.79
N GLY A 299 35.99 21.26 20.48
CA GLY A 299 35.79 20.76 19.13
C GLY A 299 37.05 20.17 18.51
N THR A 300 38.11 19.92 19.28
CA THR A 300 39.34 19.32 18.76
C THR A 300 39.05 17.92 18.22
N MET A 301 39.54 17.66 16.99
CA MET A 301 39.35 16.40 16.27
C MET A 301 40.61 15.53 16.41
N TYR A 302 40.44 14.29 16.88
CA TYR A 302 41.50 13.29 17.03
C TYR A 302 41.30 12.19 15.98
N PHE A 303 42.41 11.86 15.30
CA PHE A 303 42.46 10.94 14.15
C PHE A 303 43.49 9.82 14.36
N ASP A 304 44.20 9.85 15.49
CA ASP A 304 45.35 8.99 15.76
C ASP A 304 45.24 8.23 17.09
N SER A 305 44.02 8.12 17.63
CA SER A 305 43.73 7.35 18.84
C SER A 305 43.78 5.84 18.56
N GLY A 306 44.32 5.07 19.49
CA GLY A 306 44.39 3.61 19.37
C GLY A 306 43.04 2.92 19.63
N ASP A 307 42.16 3.61 20.32
CA ASP A 307 40.82 3.21 20.72
C ASP A 307 39.81 4.32 20.35
N LEU A 308 38.52 3.94 20.37
CA LEU A 308 37.38 4.83 20.23
C LEU A 308 36.53 4.69 21.50
N GLU A 309 36.45 5.74 22.33
CA GLU A 309 35.63 5.67 23.55
C GLU A 309 34.21 6.14 23.26
N LEU A 310 33.31 5.17 23.18
CA LEU A 310 31.88 5.41 23.00
C LEU A 310 31.30 6.06 24.26
N GLY A 311 31.12 7.39 24.20
CA GLY A 311 30.59 8.22 25.29
C GLY A 311 31.60 9.29 25.71
N SER A 312 32.38 9.02 26.75
CA SER A 312 33.44 9.90 27.23
C SER A 312 34.76 9.16 27.43
N ASP A 313 35.85 9.91 27.26
CA ASP A 313 37.19 9.50 27.67
C ASP A 313 37.61 10.30 28.92
N PRO A 314 37.33 9.79 30.14
CA PRO A 314 37.68 10.48 31.37
C PRO A 314 39.19 10.61 31.62
N GLY A 315 40.03 9.94 30.82
CA GLY A 315 41.49 9.98 30.91
C GLY A 315 42.16 11.04 30.02
N TYR A 316 41.48 11.49 28.96
CA TYR A 316 42.06 12.38 27.95
C TYR A 316 41.11 13.51 27.53
N LEU A 317 40.04 13.23 26.77
CA LEU A 317 39.20 14.24 26.11
C LEU A 317 37.99 14.70 26.92
N GLY A 318 37.58 13.91 27.92
CA GLY A 318 36.31 14.11 28.61
C GLY A 318 35.14 13.68 27.75
N ASP A 319 34.01 14.40 27.82
CA ASP A 319 32.83 14.10 27.01
C ASP A 319 33.13 14.35 25.53
N GLN A 320 32.82 13.38 24.67
CA GLN A 320 33.18 13.41 23.27
C GLN A 320 32.08 12.86 22.35
N THR A 321 32.28 13.01 21.04
CA THR A 321 31.48 12.35 20.01
C THR A 321 32.39 11.55 19.10
N VAL A 322 32.05 10.28 18.87
CA VAL A 322 32.76 9.41 17.94
C VAL A 322 32.13 9.52 16.54
N GLY A 323 32.95 9.74 15.53
CA GLY A 323 32.56 9.80 14.13
C GLY A 323 33.09 8.60 13.37
N LEU A 324 32.24 7.95 12.56
CA LEU A 324 32.61 6.80 11.73
C LEU A 324 32.18 7.05 10.30
N ARG A 325 33.08 6.95 9.33
CA ARG A 325 32.86 7.09 7.90
C ARG A 325 33.14 5.76 7.21
N PHE A 326 32.17 5.32 6.43
CA PHE A 326 32.27 4.13 5.61
C PHE A 326 32.35 4.56 4.15
N GLN A 327 33.46 4.24 3.48
CA GLN A 327 33.67 4.58 2.07
C GLN A 327 33.09 3.52 1.15
N ASN A 328 32.73 3.90 -0.08
CA ASN A 328 32.27 2.97 -1.11
C ASN A 328 31.08 2.10 -0.68
N VAL A 329 30.08 2.70 -0.01
CA VAL A 329 28.88 1.98 0.41
C VAL A 329 28.06 1.65 -0.83
N ALA A 330 28.21 0.43 -1.35
CA ALA A 330 27.69 -0.04 -2.63
C ALA A 330 26.17 -0.31 -2.65
N ILE A 331 25.39 0.58 -2.02
CA ILE A 331 23.94 0.52 -1.94
C ILE A 331 23.35 1.45 -3.00
N PRO A 332 22.50 0.95 -3.91
CA PRO A 332 21.78 1.80 -4.86
C PRO A 332 20.90 2.83 -4.14
N ARG A 333 20.75 4.03 -4.74
CA ARG A 333 19.83 5.05 -4.24
C ARG A 333 18.43 4.48 -4.09
N GLY A 334 17.81 4.72 -2.93
CA GLY A 334 16.47 4.26 -2.61
C GLY A 334 16.31 2.75 -2.44
N ALA A 335 17.40 1.97 -2.35
CA ALA A 335 17.28 0.54 -2.06
C ALA A 335 16.63 0.34 -0.67
N PRO A 336 15.65 -0.57 -0.54
CA PRO A 336 15.07 -0.89 0.76
C PRO A 336 16.12 -1.55 1.68
N ILE A 337 16.30 -0.97 2.85
CA ILE A 337 17.16 -1.50 3.91
C ILE A 337 16.33 -2.43 4.80
N ARG A 338 16.77 -3.67 4.98
CA ARG A 338 16.10 -4.70 5.78
C ARG A 338 16.62 -4.78 7.20
N ALA A 339 17.93 -4.64 7.34
CA ALA A 339 18.62 -4.55 8.61
C ALA A 339 19.91 -3.76 8.40
N ALA A 340 20.35 -3.02 9.41
CA ALA A 340 21.69 -2.46 9.43
C ALA A 340 22.21 -2.38 10.86
N TYR A 341 23.50 -2.59 11.08
CA TYR A 341 24.12 -2.38 12.40
C TYR A 341 25.60 -2.03 12.25
N LEU A 342 26.14 -1.39 13.29
CA LEU A 342 27.57 -1.22 13.47
C LEU A 342 28.10 -2.35 14.35
N GLU A 343 29.20 -2.97 13.94
CA GLU A 343 29.95 -3.95 14.73
C GLU A 343 31.27 -3.34 15.22
N PHE A 344 31.52 -3.46 16.52
CA PHE A 344 32.71 -3.01 17.23
C PHE A 344 33.47 -4.20 17.82
N VAL A 345 34.77 -4.07 18.00
CA VAL A 345 35.61 -5.03 18.71
C VAL A 345 36.15 -4.38 19.97
N THR A 346 36.08 -5.07 21.11
CA THR A 346 36.56 -4.54 22.40
C THR A 346 38.08 -4.39 22.41
N ASP A 347 38.57 -3.17 22.65
CA ASP A 347 39.99 -2.92 22.95
C ASP A 347 40.26 -3.08 24.46
N ASP A 348 39.53 -2.33 25.30
CA ASP A 348 39.60 -2.44 26.76
C ASP A 348 38.25 -2.78 27.41
N ILE A 349 38.33 -3.52 28.53
CA ILE A 349 37.16 -3.98 29.27
C ILE A 349 36.59 -2.85 30.14
N GLY A 350 35.26 -2.77 30.21
CA GLY A 350 34.58 -1.69 30.91
C GLY A 350 33.18 -2.08 31.39
N SER A 351 32.81 -1.61 32.58
CA SER A 351 31.50 -1.91 33.20
C SER A 351 30.71 -0.68 33.64
N THR A 352 31.23 0.53 33.43
CA THR A 352 30.49 1.78 33.65
C THR A 352 29.19 1.76 32.84
N ALA A 353 28.07 2.22 33.38
CA ALA A 353 26.83 2.31 32.61
C ALA A 353 27.04 3.25 31.41
N THR A 354 26.79 2.77 30.20
CA THR A 354 27.08 3.49 28.96
C THR A 354 25.83 3.51 28.09
N VAL A 355 25.37 4.70 27.73
CA VAL A 355 24.22 4.91 26.86
C VAL A 355 24.59 5.93 25.82
N VAL A 356 24.47 5.55 24.54
CA VAL A 356 24.79 6.40 23.40
C VAL A 356 23.59 6.56 22.46
N GLU A 357 23.55 7.67 21.75
CA GLU A 357 22.66 7.93 20.62
C GLU A 357 23.49 7.90 19.33
N ILE A 358 23.01 7.13 18.37
CA ILE A 358 23.58 7.01 17.03
C ILE A 358 22.70 7.79 16.06
N ARG A 359 23.34 8.62 15.23
CA ARG A 359 22.73 9.31 14.08
C ARG A 359 23.60 9.09 12.84
N ALA A 360 23.02 9.18 11.65
CA ALA A 360 23.79 9.26 10.42
C ALA A 360 23.89 10.71 9.93
N GLN A 361 24.93 11.04 9.18
CA GLN A 361 25.04 12.32 8.49
C GLN A 361 24.05 12.37 7.32
N ALA A 362 23.26 13.43 7.24
CA ALA A 362 22.37 13.72 6.12
C ALA A 362 23.16 14.32 4.93
N ALA A 363 24.04 13.52 4.32
CA ALA A 363 24.85 13.89 3.16
C ALA A 363 24.67 12.90 1.99
N ASP A 364 24.83 13.40 0.77
CA ASP A 364 24.70 12.62 -0.47
C ASP A 364 25.95 11.75 -0.74
N ASP A 365 27.13 12.27 -0.40
CA ASP A 365 28.41 11.59 -0.30
C ASP A 365 29.19 12.27 0.83
N ALA A 366 29.42 11.56 1.93
CA ALA A 366 30.01 12.14 3.13
C ALA A 366 31.52 12.41 2.92
N PRO A 367 31.99 13.67 3.04
CA PRO A 367 33.41 13.97 2.93
C PRO A 367 34.19 13.35 4.10
N ALA A 368 35.47 13.07 3.88
CA ALA A 368 36.40 12.69 4.95
C ALA A 368 36.36 13.72 6.09
N PHE A 369 36.65 13.28 7.31
CA PHE A 369 36.80 14.19 8.43
C PHE A 369 38.01 15.10 8.23
N SER A 370 37.92 16.33 8.73
CA SER A 370 39.01 17.31 8.68
C SER A 370 39.42 17.73 10.09
N SER A 371 40.64 18.29 10.23
CA SER A 371 41.11 18.81 11.51
C SER A 371 40.47 20.16 11.91
N ALA A 372 39.45 20.62 11.20
CA ALA A 372 38.69 21.78 11.59
C ALA A 372 37.90 21.49 12.88
N SER A 373 37.91 22.42 13.82
CA SER A 373 37.15 22.23 15.06
C SER A 373 35.65 22.08 14.77
N TYR A 374 35.01 21.13 15.45
CA TYR A 374 33.58 20.80 15.31
C TYR A 374 33.19 20.21 13.94
N ASP A 375 34.13 19.63 13.18
CA ASP A 375 33.85 19.06 11.87
C ASP A 375 32.84 17.90 11.91
N LEU A 376 32.77 17.14 13.01
CA LEU A 376 31.78 16.07 13.18
C LEU A 376 30.45 16.64 13.67
N THR A 377 30.42 17.39 14.77
CA THR A 377 29.15 17.82 15.41
C THR A 377 28.39 18.89 14.64
N TRP A 378 29.02 19.60 13.70
CA TRP A 378 28.34 20.55 12.81
C TRP A 378 27.77 19.92 11.53
N ARG A 379 28.04 18.64 11.28
CA ARG A 379 27.45 17.94 10.14
C ARG A 379 25.94 17.78 10.36
N PRO A 380 25.09 18.13 9.36
CA PRO A 380 23.66 17.91 9.47
C PRO A 380 23.37 16.40 9.58
N THR A 381 22.46 16.01 10.46
CA THR A 381 22.14 14.61 10.72
C THR A 381 20.77 14.20 10.17
N THR A 382 20.54 12.89 10.12
CA THR A 382 19.23 12.27 9.93
C THR A 382 18.24 12.70 11.02
N LYS A 383 16.94 12.64 10.70
CA LYS A 383 15.86 12.84 11.66
C LYS A 383 15.75 11.63 12.58
N ALA A 384 15.79 10.43 12.02
CA ALA A 384 15.88 9.19 12.76
C ALA A 384 17.16 9.15 13.61
N CYS A 385 17.03 8.60 14.80
CA CYS A 385 18.09 8.34 15.77
C CYS A 385 17.81 7.05 16.52
N VAL A 386 18.87 6.36 16.94
CA VAL A 386 18.77 5.10 17.67
C VAL A 386 19.57 5.21 18.95
N THR A 387 18.93 4.92 20.08
CA THR A 387 19.60 4.82 21.38
C THR A 387 20.13 3.41 21.58
N TRP A 388 21.36 3.29 22.07
CA TRP A 388 22.02 2.04 22.41
C TRP A 388 22.47 2.06 23.87
N ASP A 389 21.83 1.21 24.68
CA ASP A 389 22.28 0.86 26.03
C ASP A 389 23.37 -0.21 25.91
N ILE A 390 24.63 0.18 26.13
CA ILE A 390 25.78 -0.70 25.88
C ILE A 390 26.12 -1.50 27.15
N PRO A 391 25.94 -2.84 27.15
CA PRO A 391 26.28 -3.66 28.29
C PRO A 391 27.79 -3.62 28.59
N ALA A 392 28.18 -4.14 29.75
CA ALA A 392 29.60 -4.26 30.10
C ALA A 392 30.35 -5.14 29.08
N TRP A 393 31.52 -4.67 28.62
CA TRP A 393 32.44 -5.44 27.80
C TRP A 393 33.47 -6.07 28.72
N ASN A 394 33.49 -7.41 28.78
CA ASN A 394 34.28 -8.14 29.79
C ASN A 394 35.44 -8.93 29.17
N ILE A 395 35.57 -8.90 27.84
CA ILE A 395 36.53 -9.71 27.09
C ILE A 395 37.11 -8.88 25.95
N VAL A 396 38.43 -8.64 25.99
CA VAL A 396 39.17 -8.02 24.88
C VAL A 396 39.06 -8.87 23.61
N GLY A 397 38.82 -8.22 22.47
CA GLY A 397 38.62 -8.87 21.18
C GLY A 397 37.21 -9.42 20.93
N GLU A 398 36.27 -9.29 21.87
CA GLU A 398 34.87 -9.66 21.66
C GLU A 398 34.16 -8.65 20.73
N LYS A 399 33.28 -9.17 19.87
CA LYS A 399 32.48 -8.38 18.93
C LYS A 399 31.15 -7.96 19.55
N HIS A 400 30.76 -6.71 19.35
CA HIS A 400 29.50 -6.16 19.82
C HIS A 400 28.77 -5.43 18.69
N GLN A 401 27.47 -5.64 18.59
CA GLN A 401 26.62 -5.06 17.55
C GLN A 401 25.69 -4.01 18.15
N SER A 402 25.50 -2.91 17.42
CA SER A 402 24.46 -1.92 17.75
C SER A 402 23.05 -2.51 17.53
N PRO A 403 21.99 -1.84 18.05
CA PRO A 403 20.62 -2.07 17.61
C PRO A 403 20.47 -1.76 16.11
N ASP A 404 19.31 -2.11 15.55
CA ASP A 404 19.02 -1.89 14.13
C ASP A 404 19.05 -0.41 13.75
N LEU A 405 19.87 -0.08 12.76
CA LEU A 405 20.10 1.24 12.20
C LEU A 405 19.44 1.41 10.83
N SER A 406 18.60 0.46 10.39
CA SER A 406 17.96 0.47 9.08
C SER A 406 17.30 1.80 8.72
N ALA A 407 16.60 2.43 9.66
CA ALA A 407 15.95 3.74 9.47
C ALA A 407 16.94 4.88 9.18
N LEU A 408 18.12 4.87 9.80
CA LEU A 408 19.16 5.89 9.61
C LEU A 408 19.79 5.72 8.23
N VAL A 409 20.17 4.49 7.88
CA VAL A 409 20.71 4.14 6.55
C VAL A 409 19.68 4.47 5.47
N GLN A 410 18.40 4.14 5.70
CA GLN A 410 17.31 4.40 4.76
C GLN A 410 17.15 5.89 4.47
N GLU A 411 17.22 6.77 5.48
CA GLU A 411 17.17 8.22 5.27
C GLU A 411 18.32 8.72 4.37
N VAL A 412 19.54 8.20 4.55
CA VAL A 412 20.71 8.61 3.76
C VAL A 412 20.63 8.10 2.32
N VAL A 413 20.32 6.81 2.11
CA VAL A 413 20.24 6.25 0.74
C VAL A 413 19.03 6.77 -0.05
N ASN A 414 18.03 7.34 0.62
CA ASN A 414 16.87 7.99 -0.02
C ASN A 414 17.17 9.42 -0.52
N ARG A 415 18.30 10.01 -0.14
CA ARG A 415 18.64 11.39 -0.51
C ARG A 415 18.81 11.53 -2.03
N ALA A 416 18.41 12.69 -2.54
CA ALA A 416 18.37 12.94 -3.98
C ALA A 416 19.74 12.82 -4.67
N GLY A 417 20.82 13.23 -4.00
CA GLY A 417 22.18 13.11 -4.56
C GLY A 417 22.92 11.83 -4.18
N TRP A 418 22.32 10.91 -3.42
CA TRP A 418 22.98 9.65 -3.07
C TRP A 418 23.29 8.83 -4.34
N ASN A 419 24.53 8.39 -4.48
CA ASN A 419 24.96 7.51 -5.55
C ASN A 419 25.45 6.18 -4.97
N ALA A 420 25.36 5.11 -5.75
CA ALA A 420 26.00 3.86 -5.35
C ALA A 420 27.50 4.10 -5.17
N ASN A 421 28.07 3.59 -4.07
CA ASN A 421 29.44 3.82 -3.63
C ASN A 421 29.71 5.20 -3.00
N SER A 422 28.67 6.00 -2.71
CA SER A 422 28.82 7.15 -1.82
C SER A 422 29.33 6.73 -0.43
N SER A 423 29.94 7.67 0.29
CA SER A 423 30.39 7.48 1.67
C SER A 423 29.27 7.81 2.65
N MET A 424 29.17 7.06 3.75
CA MET A 424 28.19 7.29 4.82
C MET A 424 28.90 7.58 6.15
N VAL A 425 28.39 8.55 6.91
CA VAL A 425 28.93 8.87 8.25
C VAL A 425 27.90 8.59 9.32
N PHE A 426 28.36 8.04 10.46
CA PHE A 426 27.62 7.94 11.71
C PHE A 426 28.31 8.79 12.78
N ALA A 427 27.49 9.42 13.62
CA ALA A 427 27.91 10.15 14.82
C ALA A 427 27.33 9.44 16.04
N ILE A 428 28.17 9.19 17.03
CA ILE A 428 27.83 8.48 18.26
C ILE A 428 28.17 9.40 19.43
N SER A 429 27.14 9.83 20.15
CA SER A 429 27.26 10.74 21.30
C SER A 429 26.55 10.15 22.50
N GLY A 430 27.00 10.40 23.72
CA GLY A 430 26.35 9.80 24.88
C GLY A 430 27.09 9.99 26.18
N THR A 431 26.83 9.08 27.11
CA THR A 431 27.43 9.08 28.45
C THR A 431 28.00 7.70 28.78
N GLY A 432 28.90 7.64 29.75
CA GLY A 432 29.65 6.42 30.08
C GLY A 432 30.84 6.24 29.16
N THR A 433 31.42 5.04 29.12
CA THR A 433 32.60 4.75 28.29
C THR A 433 32.65 3.28 27.89
N ARG A 434 33.00 3.00 26.64
CA ARG A 434 33.36 1.69 26.09
C ARG A 434 34.46 1.90 25.05
N ALA A 435 35.61 1.27 25.25
CA ALA A 435 36.77 1.38 24.36
C ALA A 435 36.70 0.32 23.25
N ALA A 436 36.48 0.77 22.02
CA ALA A 436 36.49 -0.08 20.84
C ALA A 436 37.79 0.10 20.05
N GLU A 437 38.22 -0.94 19.34
CA GLU A 437 39.35 -0.86 18.42
C GLU A 437 39.11 0.21 17.34
N SER A 438 40.05 1.13 17.17
CA SER A 438 40.09 2.10 16.06
C SER A 438 40.78 1.54 14.82
N TYR A 439 40.81 2.30 13.73
CA TYR A 439 41.65 2.02 12.58
C TYR A 439 43.14 2.01 12.94
N GLU A 440 43.61 2.95 13.75
CA GLU A 440 45.02 3.04 14.15
C GLU A 440 45.45 1.95 15.12
N GLY A 441 44.57 1.53 16.03
CA GLY A 441 44.83 0.44 16.97
C GLY A 441 44.97 -0.89 16.24
N GLN A 442 43.90 -1.29 15.55
CA GLN A 442 43.88 -2.54 14.80
C GLN A 442 42.98 -2.43 13.56
N PRO A 443 43.55 -2.14 12.36
CA PRO A 443 42.76 -1.94 11.13
C PRO A 443 41.83 -3.10 10.75
N ALA A 444 42.18 -4.34 11.14
CA ALA A 444 41.36 -5.53 10.88
C ALA A 444 40.15 -5.66 11.84
N ALA A 445 40.16 -4.94 12.96
CA ALA A 445 39.12 -4.91 13.98
C ALA A 445 38.39 -3.56 14.09
N ALA A 446 38.86 -2.53 13.37
CA ALA A 446 38.20 -1.23 13.21
C ALA A 446 36.69 -1.37 12.87
N PRO A 447 35.83 -0.40 13.22
CA PRO A 447 34.38 -0.55 13.12
C PRO A 447 33.88 -0.99 11.74
N LEU A 448 32.84 -1.82 11.73
CA LEU A 448 32.23 -2.37 10.52
C LEU A 448 30.74 -2.01 10.45
N LEU A 449 30.32 -1.45 9.32
CA LEU A 449 28.92 -1.31 8.94
C LEU A 449 28.46 -2.57 8.22
N HIS A 450 27.45 -3.24 8.78
CA HIS A 450 26.71 -4.29 8.11
C HIS A 450 25.37 -3.75 7.62
N VAL A 451 25.00 -4.03 6.37
CA VAL A 451 23.69 -3.68 5.81
C VAL A 451 23.12 -4.85 5.02
N GLU A 452 21.91 -5.26 5.35
CA GLU A 452 21.10 -6.14 4.53
C GLU A 452 20.15 -5.29 3.68
N TYR A 453 20.34 -5.28 2.36
CA TYR A 453 19.52 -4.48 1.45
C TYR A 453 18.98 -5.31 0.30
N SER A 454 17.87 -4.87 -0.26
CA SER A 454 17.30 -5.50 -1.46
C SER A 454 17.75 -4.72 -2.70
N THR A 455 18.48 -5.36 -3.61
CA THR A 455 18.88 -4.79 -4.91
C THR A 455 17.71 -4.64 -5.88
N GLY A 456 16.57 -5.22 -5.55
CA GLY A 456 15.29 -4.87 -6.15
C GLY A 456 14.81 -3.53 -5.59
N GLN A 457 14.83 -2.48 -6.42
CA GLN A 457 13.73 -1.51 -6.36
C GLN A 457 12.43 -2.31 -6.32
N PRO A 458 11.41 -1.97 -5.50
CA PRO A 458 10.15 -2.70 -5.51
C PRO A 458 9.68 -2.79 -6.95
N THR A 459 9.81 -3.98 -7.53
CA THR A 459 9.40 -4.24 -8.89
C THR A 459 7.89 -4.09 -8.88
N PRO A 460 7.31 -3.24 -9.74
CA PRO A 460 5.89 -3.36 -10.03
C PRO A 460 5.66 -4.81 -10.45
N THR A 461 4.67 -5.47 -9.86
CA THR A 461 4.37 -6.91 -10.05
C THR A 461 4.06 -7.31 -11.49
N CYS A 462 4.12 -6.40 -12.46
CA CYS A 462 3.65 -6.63 -13.82
C CYS A 462 4.73 -7.09 -14.82
N TRP A 463 6.01 -7.27 -14.44
CA TRP A 463 7.06 -7.64 -15.42
C TRP A 463 7.84 -8.93 -15.13
N LEU A 464 7.56 -9.67 -14.05
CA LEU A 464 8.16 -11.00 -13.87
C LEU A 464 7.26 -12.11 -14.43
N HIS A 465 7.28 -12.30 -15.76
CA HIS A 465 6.92 -13.59 -16.35
C HIS A 465 8.05 -14.61 -16.08
N LEU A 466 8.09 -15.12 -14.86
CA LEU A 466 8.49 -16.50 -14.58
C LEU A 466 7.28 -17.14 -13.92
N PRO A 467 6.91 -18.40 -14.24
CA PRO A 467 5.79 -19.07 -13.61
C PRO A 467 6.18 -19.46 -12.18
N LEU A 468 6.35 -18.48 -11.31
CA LEU A 468 6.02 -18.66 -9.92
C LEU A 468 4.51 -18.65 -9.90
N ALA A 469 3.93 -19.77 -9.45
CA ALA A 469 2.52 -19.82 -9.09
C ALA A 469 2.28 -18.77 -7.99
N VAL A 470 2.08 -17.52 -8.37
CA VAL A 470 1.38 -16.55 -7.55
C VAL A 470 -0.04 -17.06 -7.57
N ASN A 471 -0.38 -17.84 -6.55
CA ASN A 471 -1.77 -17.99 -6.17
C ASN A 471 -2.31 -16.57 -6.09
N SER A 472 -3.20 -16.22 -7.02
CA SER A 472 -4.12 -15.11 -6.84
C SER A 472 -4.66 -15.28 -5.43
N PHE A 473 -4.25 -14.42 -4.49
CA PHE A 473 -4.95 -14.41 -3.22
C PHE A 473 -6.31 -13.82 -3.58
N PRO A 474 -7.38 -14.62 -3.54
CA PRO A 474 -8.69 -14.09 -3.83
C PRO A 474 -8.98 -12.96 -2.81
N PRO A 475 -9.82 -11.95 -3.17
CA PRO A 475 -10.10 -10.82 -2.28
C PRO A 475 -10.42 -11.30 -0.86
N PRO A 476 -10.06 -10.54 0.19
CA PRO A 476 -10.23 -10.99 1.56
C PRO A 476 -11.67 -11.47 1.78
N ALA A 477 -11.80 -12.62 2.42
CA ALA A 477 -13.10 -13.25 2.62
C ALA A 477 -13.68 -12.78 3.95
N LEU A 478 -14.84 -12.14 3.91
CA LEU A 478 -15.57 -11.71 5.09
C LEU A 478 -16.64 -12.77 5.39
N LEU A 479 -16.64 -13.30 6.61
CA LEU A 479 -17.68 -14.20 7.10
C LEU A 479 -18.61 -13.41 8.01
N PHE A 480 -19.88 -13.30 7.61
CA PHE A 480 -20.94 -12.73 8.43
C PHE A 480 -21.66 -13.87 9.14
N ASP A 481 -21.57 -13.89 10.46
CA ASP A 481 -22.28 -14.89 11.25
C ASP A 481 -23.79 -14.58 11.30
N GLU A 482 -24.59 -15.63 11.13
CA GLU A 482 -26.04 -15.62 11.28
C GLU A 482 -26.50 -16.84 12.11
N THR A 483 -25.57 -17.60 12.68
CA THR A 483 -25.87 -18.79 13.46
C THR A 483 -26.26 -18.47 14.89
N HIS A 484 -25.84 -17.33 15.45
CA HIS A 484 -26.08 -16.91 16.84
C HIS A 484 -27.22 -15.91 16.96
N ASP A 485 -28.24 -16.06 16.10
CA ASP A 485 -29.42 -15.21 16.09
C ASP A 485 -29.07 -13.71 15.96
N GLU A 486 -28.06 -13.40 15.14
CA GLU A 486 -27.62 -12.03 14.83
C GLU A 486 -28.79 -11.17 14.43
N ARG A 487 -28.90 -9.98 15.03
CA ARG A 487 -30.00 -9.05 14.76
C ARG A 487 -29.94 -8.48 13.36
N ASN A 488 -28.76 -8.42 12.76
CA ASN A 488 -28.58 -8.01 11.37
C ASN A 488 -28.27 -9.20 10.45
N THR A 489 -28.53 -9.04 9.15
CA THR A 489 -28.39 -10.12 8.18
C THR A 489 -28.05 -9.65 6.78
N LEU A 490 -27.36 -10.51 6.04
CA LEU A 490 -27.10 -10.36 4.61
C LEU A 490 -28.15 -11.06 3.74
N SER A 491 -29.14 -11.70 4.35
CA SER A 491 -30.25 -12.39 3.69
C SER A 491 -31.52 -11.55 3.76
N GLU A 492 -31.98 -11.10 2.60
CA GLU A 492 -33.26 -10.39 2.46
C GLU A 492 -34.44 -11.24 2.98
N GLU A 493 -34.41 -12.55 2.74
CA GLU A 493 -35.43 -13.48 3.23
C GLU A 493 -35.43 -13.59 4.77
N ARG A 494 -34.24 -13.58 5.38
CA ARG A 494 -34.11 -13.58 6.86
C ARG A 494 -34.54 -12.23 7.42
N ALA A 495 -34.18 -11.12 6.77
CA ALA A 495 -34.58 -9.78 7.17
C ALA A 495 -36.11 -9.65 7.23
N GLN A 496 -36.81 -10.14 6.21
CA GLN A 496 -38.28 -10.19 6.17
C GLN A 496 -38.90 -11.04 7.28
N ARG A 497 -38.19 -12.02 7.84
CA ARG A 497 -38.64 -12.79 9.01
C ARG A 497 -38.34 -12.12 10.33
N LEU A 498 -37.16 -11.50 10.45
CA LEU A 498 -36.72 -10.81 11.66
C LEU A 498 -37.54 -9.54 11.91
N ASN A 499 -37.79 -8.77 10.86
CA ASN A 499 -38.62 -7.57 10.93
C ASN A 499 -39.53 -7.50 9.69
N PRO A 500 -40.73 -8.12 9.73
CA PRO A 500 -41.65 -8.15 8.60
C PRO A 500 -42.19 -6.77 8.19
N GLU A 501 -42.25 -5.82 9.12
CA GLU A 501 -42.76 -4.47 8.86
C GLU A 501 -41.67 -3.56 8.28
N HIS A 502 -40.43 -3.70 8.76
CA HIS A 502 -39.28 -2.90 8.36
C HIS A 502 -38.01 -3.76 8.17
N PRO A 503 -37.96 -4.63 7.13
CA PRO A 503 -36.81 -5.49 6.89
C PRO A 503 -35.51 -4.71 6.64
N GLU A 504 -35.60 -3.49 6.13
CA GLU A 504 -34.48 -2.57 5.95
C GLU A 504 -33.78 -2.21 7.26
N TRP A 505 -34.46 -2.30 8.42
CA TRP A 505 -33.84 -1.99 9.72
C TRP A 505 -32.87 -3.07 10.21
N VAL A 506 -32.84 -4.23 9.57
CA VAL A 506 -31.98 -5.36 9.92
C VAL A 506 -31.17 -5.88 8.74
N TYR A 507 -31.47 -5.44 7.53
CA TYR A 507 -30.81 -5.89 6.31
C TYR A 507 -29.56 -5.07 5.99
N PHE A 508 -28.47 -5.75 5.66
CA PHE A 508 -27.18 -5.15 5.26
C PHE A 508 -27.01 -5.23 3.73
N GLY A 509 -28.02 -4.79 2.98
CA GLY A 509 -28.05 -4.78 1.52
C GLY A 509 -27.07 -3.79 0.90
N GLU A 510 -27.12 -2.53 1.35
CA GLU A 510 -26.22 -1.44 0.92
C GLU A 510 -24.77 -1.78 1.27
N PHE A 511 -24.54 -2.33 2.46
CA PHE A 511 -23.24 -2.86 2.88
C PHE A 511 -22.75 -3.93 1.91
N LYS A 512 -23.58 -4.94 1.62
CA LYS A 512 -23.24 -6.04 0.71
C LYS A 512 -22.90 -5.55 -0.68
N GLU A 513 -23.65 -4.60 -1.23
CA GLU A 513 -23.39 -4.01 -2.54
C GLU A 513 -22.10 -3.19 -2.57
N ARG A 514 -21.82 -2.45 -1.49
CA ARG A 514 -20.63 -1.61 -1.40
C ARG A 514 -19.36 -2.44 -1.22
N VAL A 515 -19.41 -3.43 -0.33
CA VAL A 515 -18.27 -4.26 0.08
C VAL A 515 -17.99 -5.38 -0.91
N GLY A 516 -19.00 -5.91 -1.60
CA GLY A 516 -18.86 -6.98 -2.60
C GLY A 516 -18.02 -6.60 -3.83
N ARG A 517 -17.59 -5.34 -3.94
CA ARG A 517 -16.67 -4.86 -4.98
C ARG A 517 -15.20 -5.13 -4.65
N ASP A 518 -14.85 -5.09 -3.37
CA ASP A 518 -13.46 -5.16 -2.88
C ASP A 518 -13.21 -6.42 -2.03
N TYR A 519 -14.26 -7.13 -1.61
CA TYR A 519 -14.20 -8.28 -0.71
C TYR A 519 -15.13 -9.41 -1.17
N ARG A 520 -14.79 -10.66 -0.80
CA ARG A 520 -15.71 -11.79 -0.98
C ARG A 520 -16.53 -11.96 0.29
N LEU A 521 -17.83 -11.78 0.19
CA LEU A 521 -18.74 -11.84 1.34
C LEU A 521 -19.44 -13.19 1.40
N TYR A 522 -19.42 -13.80 2.59
CA TYR A 522 -20.01 -15.11 2.87
C TYR A 522 -20.92 -15.02 4.09
N ARG A 523 -21.99 -15.80 4.08
CA ARG A 523 -22.88 -15.99 5.23
C ARG A 523 -22.55 -17.31 5.91
N HIS A 524 -22.53 -17.32 7.24
CA HIS A 524 -22.48 -18.52 8.05
C HIS A 524 -23.85 -18.65 8.73
N ASP A 525 -24.72 -19.52 8.21
CA ASP A 525 -26.10 -19.67 8.70
C ASP A 525 -26.41 -21.06 9.25
N VAL A 526 -25.42 -21.96 9.29
CA VAL A 526 -25.53 -23.30 9.87
C VAL A 526 -24.22 -23.77 10.53
N GLY A 527 -24.32 -24.32 11.73
CA GLY A 527 -23.24 -25.02 12.44
C GLY A 527 -22.32 -24.11 13.25
N ASP A 528 -21.40 -24.70 13.99
CA ASP A 528 -20.59 -23.98 14.98
C ASP A 528 -19.41 -23.22 14.34
N LEU A 529 -19.00 -22.11 14.97
CA LEU A 529 -17.77 -21.38 14.62
C LEU A 529 -16.53 -22.13 15.13
N THR A 530 -15.97 -23.01 14.30
CA THR A 530 -14.77 -23.79 14.60
C THR A 530 -13.54 -23.22 13.92
N THR A 531 -12.34 -23.56 14.41
CA THR A 531 -11.08 -23.24 13.70
C THR A 531 -11.10 -23.72 12.25
N GLN A 532 -11.78 -24.84 11.96
CA GLN A 532 -11.90 -25.36 10.60
C GLN A 532 -12.85 -24.55 9.71
N SER A 533 -13.97 -24.05 10.25
CA SER A 533 -14.86 -23.18 9.48
C SER A 533 -14.24 -21.80 9.26
N LEU A 534 -13.50 -21.26 10.24
CA LEU A 534 -12.90 -19.93 10.16
C LEU A 534 -11.63 -19.83 9.29
N ARG A 535 -10.87 -20.92 9.09
CA ARG A 535 -9.52 -20.89 8.45
C ARG A 535 -9.42 -20.29 7.04
N HIS A 536 -10.54 -20.15 6.33
CA HIS A 536 -10.57 -19.65 4.94
C HIS A 536 -11.03 -18.19 4.85
N TYR A 537 -11.39 -17.60 5.98
CA TYR A 537 -11.89 -16.25 6.09
C TYR A 537 -10.80 -15.32 6.63
N THR A 538 -10.89 -14.05 6.25
CA THR A 538 -9.97 -13.00 6.69
C THR A 538 -10.57 -12.19 7.82
N VAL A 539 -11.88 -11.97 7.81
CA VAL A 539 -12.61 -11.28 8.89
C VAL A 539 -13.85 -12.06 9.26
N LEU A 540 -14.10 -12.21 10.56
CA LEU A 540 -15.39 -12.62 11.12
C LEU A 540 -16.16 -11.38 11.58
N ILE A 541 -17.42 -11.29 11.21
CA ILE A 541 -18.35 -10.22 11.61
C ILE A 541 -19.45 -10.84 12.45
N LEU A 542 -19.55 -10.40 13.72
CA LEU A 542 -20.62 -10.72 14.65
C LEU A 542 -21.51 -9.47 14.79
N ALA A 543 -22.67 -9.46 14.13
CA ALA A 543 -23.54 -8.29 14.11
C ALA A 543 -24.69 -8.45 15.12
N ALA A 544 -24.44 -7.99 16.35
CA ALA A 544 -25.35 -8.09 17.49
C ALA A 544 -25.88 -9.53 17.70
N PRO A 545 -25.01 -10.51 18.07
CA PRO A 545 -25.40 -11.91 18.29
C PRO A 545 -26.32 -12.06 19.50
N ASP A 546 -27.57 -12.49 19.29
CA ASP A 546 -28.58 -12.59 20.36
C ASP A 546 -28.60 -13.98 21.05
N ARG A 547 -27.70 -14.88 20.65
CA ARG A 547 -27.46 -16.19 21.28
C ARG A 547 -26.01 -16.32 21.71
N SER A 548 -25.78 -16.91 22.88
CA SER A 548 -24.44 -17.14 23.42
C SER A 548 -23.62 -18.05 22.50
N LEU A 549 -22.34 -17.69 22.30
CA LEU A 549 -21.34 -18.57 21.72
C LEU A 549 -20.91 -19.61 22.77
N SER A 550 -20.66 -20.84 22.36
CA SER A 550 -20.10 -21.84 23.28
C SER A 550 -18.62 -21.59 23.58
N ASP A 551 -18.10 -22.12 24.70
CA ASP A 551 -16.68 -22.05 25.06
C ASP A 551 -15.73 -22.53 23.93
N THR A 552 -16.19 -23.52 23.16
CA THR A 552 -15.44 -24.08 22.03
C THR A 552 -15.38 -23.11 20.85
N GLU A 553 -16.46 -22.37 20.60
CA GLU A 553 -16.52 -21.33 19.57
C GLU A 553 -15.70 -20.13 19.98
N ILE A 554 -15.83 -19.67 21.23
CA ILE A 554 -15.01 -18.59 21.79
C ILE A 554 -13.52 -18.92 21.63
N THR A 555 -13.11 -20.13 22.02
CA THR A 555 -11.71 -20.59 21.84
C THR A 555 -11.29 -20.55 20.37
N SER A 556 -12.19 -20.93 19.46
CA SER A 556 -11.91 -20.93 18.02
C SER A 556 -11.79 -19.53 17.43
N VAL A 557 -12.64 -18.59 17.85
CA VAL A 557 -12.59 -17.19 17.44
C VAL A 557 -11.34 -16.49 17.98
N VAL A 558 -11.02 -16.70 19.26
CA VAL A 558 -9.80 -16.16 19.87
C VAL A 558 -8.56 -16.64 19.12
N ARG A 559 -8.49 -17.95 18.81
CA ARG A 559 -7.39 -18.52 18.03
C ARG A 559 -7.33 -17.94 16.62
N PHE A 560 -8.47 -17.80 15.95
CA PHE A 560 -8.55 -17.19 14.62
C PHE A 560 -7.95 -15.78 14.61
N VAL A 561 -8.26 -14.95 15.60
CA VAL A 561 -7.65 -13.62 15.74
C VAL A 561 -6.15 -13.72 16.04
N GLN A 562 -5.74 -14.57 16.98
CA GLN A 562 -4.31 -14.75 17.30
C GLN A 562 -3.47 -15.15 16.09
N ASP A 563 -4.04 -15.96 15.19
CA ASP A 563 -3.43 -16.47 13.96
C ASP A 563 -3.47 -15.45 12.79
N GLY A 564 -3.93 -14.21 13.02
CA GLY A 564 -3.92 -13.13 12.02
C GLY A 564 -5.27 -12.73 11.45
N GLY A 565 -6.37 -13.32 11.94
CA GLY A 565 -7.73 -12.97 11.55
C GLY A 565 -8.19 -11.61 12.10
N GLY A 566 -9.10 -10.97 11.37
CA GLY A 566 -9.82 -9.79 11.84
C GLY A 566 -11.15 -10.15 12.50
N LEU A 567 -11.51 -9.52 13.62
CA LEU A 567 -12.82 -9.67 14.25
C LEU A 567 -13.51 -8.31 14.32
N LEU A 568 -14.72 -8.22 13.78
CA LEU A 568 -15.64 -7.10 13.96
C LEU A 568 -16.82 -7.56 14.81
N VAL A 569 -17.07 -6.88 15.92
CA VAL A 569 -18.27 -7.08 16.74
C VAL A 569 -19.08 -5.78 16.74
N LEU A 570 -20.34 -5.88 16.36
CA LEU A 570 -21.32 -4.78 16.45
C LEU A 570 -22.27 -5.06 17.62
N GLY A 571 -22.44 -4.06 18.48
CA GLY A 571 -23.28 -4.12 19.68
C GLY A 571 -24.71 -3.65 19.45
N ASP A 572 -25.50 -3.63 20.50
CA ASP A 572 -26.87 -3.08 20.59
C ASP A 572 -27.22 -3.00 22.08
N ALA A 573 -27.90 -1.97 22.58
CA ALA A 573 -28.23 -1.87 24.01
C ALA A 573 -29.17 -2.98 24.53
N GLY A 574 -29.79 -3.76 23.65
CA GLY A 574 -30.52 -4.97 24.00
C GLY A 574 -29.68 -6.25 23.93
N LEU A 575 -28.41 -6.17 23.53
CA LEU A 575 -27.53 -7.32 23.35
C LEU A 575 -27.20 -7.96 24.70
N ARG A 576 -27.24 -9.29 24.74
CA ARG A 576 -26.93 -10.07 25.94
C ARG A 576 -25.48 -9.87 26.38
N GLU A 577 -25.25 -9.83 27.68
CA GLU A 577 -23.92 -9.65 28.28
C GLU A 577 -22.99 -10.88 28.11
N ASP A 578 -23.49 -12.02 27.67
CA ASP A 578 -22.68 -13.23 27.44
C ASP A 578 -21.70 -13.07 26.26
N ILE A 579 -21.88 -12.08 25.38
CA ILE A 579 -20.85 -11.67 24.42
C ILE A 579 -19.54 -11.26 25.11
N ASN A 580 -19.60 -10.82 26.38
CA ASN A 580 -18.43 -10.47 27.17
C ASN A 580 -17.55 -11.67 27.50
N ASP A 581 -18.07 -12.90 27.45
CA ASP A 581 -17.24 -14.09 27.57
C ASP A 581 -16.21 -14.16 26.44
N LEU A 582 -16.55 -13.66 25.24
CA LEU A 582 -15.61 -13.47 24.13
C LEU A 582 -14.79 -12.17 24.28
N LEU A 583 -15.45 -11.03 24.50
CA LEU A 583 -14.78 -9.72 24.44
C LEU A 583 -13.75 -9.52 25.55
N ASN A 584 -13.92 -10.14 26.72
CA ASN A 584 -12.95 -10.09 27.81
C ASN A 584 -11.58 -10.68 27.42
N HIS A 585 -11.51 -11.58 26.43
CA HIS A 585 -10.22 -12.05 25.90
C HIS A 585 -9.43 -10.96 25.16
N PHE A 586 -10.09 -9.85 24.82
CA PHE A 586 -9.53 -8.71 24.10
C PHE A 586 -9.58 -7.43 24.94
N ASP A 587 -9.73 -7.51 26.26
CA ASP A 587 -9.74 -6.33 27.14
C ASP A 587 -10.86 -5.30 26.82
N VAL A 588 -11.95 -5.78 26.20
CA VAL A 588 -13.16 -4.99 25.95
C VAL A 588 -14.33 -5.65 26.66
N GLU A 589 -15.23 -4.85 27.22
CA GLU A 589 -16.46 -5.32 27.86
C GLU A 589 -17.61 -4.44 27.39
N PHE A 590 -18.66 -5.06 26.84
CA PHE A 590 -19.89 -4.42 26.40
C PHE A 590 -20.81 -4.18 27.60
N ASP A 591 -21.29 -2.94 27.72
CA ASP A 591 -22.28 -2.51 28.69
C ASP A 591 -23.55 -2.16 27.92
N GLN A 592 -24.54 -3.04 28.05
CA GLN A 592 -25.83 -2.98 27.34
C GLN A 592 -26.74 -1.84 27.81
N THR A 593 -26.33 -0.99 28.75
CA THR A 593 -27.19 0.13 29.16
C THR A 593 -27.36 1.10 27.99
N LEU A 594 -28.62 1.38 27.65
CA LEU A 594 -28.99 2.26 26.54
C LEU A 594 -28.43 3.66 26.79
N ILE A 595 -27.81 4.25 25.76
CA ILE A 595 -27.28 5.60 25.85
C ILE A 595 -28.22 6.57 25.18
N ALA A 596 -28.52 7.65 25.90
CA ALA A 596 -29.27 8.77 25.38
C ALA A 596 -28.40 10.05 25.34
N SER A 597 -28.75 10.95 24.42
CA SER A 597 -28.06 12.21 24.21
C SER A 597 -29.06 13.37 24.16
N PRO A 598 -28.74 14.53 24.77
CA PRO A 598 -29.58 15.72 24.66
C PRO A 598 -29.52 16.31 23.24
N LYS A 599 -28.41 16.08 22.51
CA LYS A 599 -28.26 16.41 21.08
C LYS A 599 -28.54 15.14 20.28
N HIS A 600 -29.75 15.02 19.76
CA HIS A 600 -30.22 13.86 19.01
C HIS A 600 -31.06 14.25 17.79
N ASP A 601 -31.34 13.27 16.93
CA ASP A 601 -32.07 13.50 15.68
C ASP A 601 -33.58 13.27 15.83
N TRP A 602 -34.02 12.01 15.94
CA TRP A 602 -35.44 11.65 15.97
C TRP A 602 -35.91 11.08 17.31
N ASP A 603 -35.01 10.44 18.05
CA ASP A 603 -35.22 10.02 19.43
C ASP A 603 -33.91 10.20 20.21
N ALA A 604 -33.98 10.17 21.55
CA ALA A 604 -32.82 10.44 22.40
C ALA A 604 -31.66 9.44 22.20
N TYR A 605 -31.92 8.28 21.60
CA TYR A 605 -30.98 7.17 21.42
C TYR A 605 -30.33 7.17 20.03
N SER A 606 -30.71 8.11 19.17
CA SER A 606 -30.25 8.24 17.80
C SER A 606 -29.57 9.59 17.57
N PHE A 607 -28.23 9.58 17.53
CA PHE A 607 -27.44 10.81 17.49
C PHE A 607 -26.07 10.64 16.81
N TYR A 608 -25.49 11.78 16.42
CA TYR A 608 -24.14 11.82 15.86
C TYR A 608 -23.07 11.85 16.96
N VAL A 609 -22.04 11.05 16.73
CA VAL A 609 -20.83 10.97 17.54
C VAL A 609 -19.70 11.63 16.77
N GLU A 610 -19.14 12.70 17.33
CA GLU A 610 -18.17 13.58 16.66
C GLU A 610 -16.77 13.51 17.31
N ALA A 611 -16.64 12.82 18.44
CA ALA A 611 -15.39 12.74 19.19
C ALA A 611 -14.62 11.46 18.84
N PHE A 612 -13.34 11.65 18.45
CA PHE A 612 -12.48 10.58 17.96
C PHE A 612 -11.04 10.69 18.46
N ALA A 613 -10.40 9.56 18.71
CA ALA A 613 -8.94 9.47 18.78
C ALA A 613 -8.35 9.29 17.37
N PRO A 614 -7.15 9.83 17.07
CA PRO A 614 -6.49 9.60 15.79
C PRO A 614 -6.17 8.12 15.55
N HIS A 615 -6.78 7.53 14.52
CA HIS A 615 -6.56 6.13 14.14
C HIS A 615 -6.92 5.92 12.66
N PRO A 616 -6.39 4.90 11.96
CA PRO A 616 -6.86 4.55 10.62
C PRO A 616 -8.38 4.37 10.49
N LEU A 617 -9.07 3.88 11.54
CA LEU A 617 -10.53 3.74 11.55
C LEU A 617 -11.26 5.09 11.50
N THR A 618 -10.72 6.10 12.19
CA THR A 618 -11.33 7.42 12.35
C THR A 618 -10.80 8.45 11.36
N ARG A 619 -9.87 8.06 10.47
CA ARG A 619 -9.27 8.95 9.49
C ARG A 619 -10.33 9.50 8.53
N GLY A 620 -10.46 10.83 8.52
CA GLY A 620 -11.38 11.54 7.63
C GLY A 620 -12.85 11.43 8.03
N LEU A 621 -13.16 10.91 9.22
CA LEU A 621 -14.52 10.95 9.77
C LEU A 621 -14.76 12.29 10.46
N GLU A 622 -15.89 12.93 10.13
CA GLU A 622 -16.37 14.12 10.83
C GLU A 622 -17.37 13.74 11.94
N SER A 623 -18.15 12.68 11.71
CA SER A 623 -19.04 12.07 12.69
C SER A 623 -19.29 10.60 12.34
N TRP A 624 -20.07 9.88 13.15
CA TRP A 624 -20.83 8.69 12.74
C TRP A 624 -22.12 8.65 13.56
N HIS A 625 -23.12 7.95 13.07
CA HIS A 625 -24.46 7.90 13.66
C HIS A 625 -24.65 6.60 14.43
N THR A 626 -25.01 6.72 15.71
CA THR A 626 -25.41 5.60 16.58
C THR A 626 -26.92 5.67 16.76
N SER A 627 -27.56 4.52 16.88
CA SER A 627 -29.00 4.39 17.06
C SER A 627 -29.31 3.18 17.92
N TRP A 628 -29.69 3.43 19.18
CA TRP A 628 -30.01 2.40 20.18
C TRP A 628 -28.81 1.55 20.67
N GLY A 629 -27.61 2.14 20.63
CA GLY A 629 -26.36 1.53 21.08
C GLY A 629 -26.13 1.55 22.60
N GLY A 630 -25.27 0.64 23.05
CA GLY A 630 -24.73 0.60 24.41
C GLY A 630 -23.38 1.33 24.52
N SER A 631 -22.60 1.00 25.55
CA SER A 631 -21.22 1.50 25.75
C SER A 631 -20.20 0.38 25.86
N LEU A 632 -18.92 0.73 25.76
CA LEU A 632 -17.79 -0.17 25.99
C LEU A 632 -17.01 0.27 27.22
N ARG A 633 -16.49 -0.71 27.95
CA ARG A 633 -15.42 -0.53 28.93
C ARG A 633 -14.15 -1.11 28.33
N VAL A 634 -13.09 -0.31 28.34
CA VAL A 634 -11.83 -0.61 27.67
C VAL A 634 -10.74 -0.74 28.73
N ARG A 635 -9.95 -1.81 28.68
CA ARG A 635 -8.82 -2.07 29.60
C ARG A 635 -7.48 -1.95 28.85
N ALA A 636 -6.36 -2.26 29.53
CA ALA A 636 -5.02 -1.79 29.17
C ALA A 636 -4.54 -2.09 27.74
N LEU A 637 -4.96 -3.20 27.11
CA LEU A 637 -4.54 -3.56 25.75
C LEU A 637 -5.42 -2.99 24.65
N ALA A 638 -6.59 -2.45 24.99
CA ALA A 638 -7.57 -1.95 24.05
C ALA A 638 -7.50 -0.41 23.97
N LEU A 639 -7.68 0.13 22.77
CA LEU A 639 -7.65 1.56 22.50
C LEU A 639 -9.08 2.07 22.27
N ASN A 640 -9.50 3.04 23.08
CA ASN A 640 -10.73 3.80 22.86
C ASN A 640 -10.55 4.77 21.68
N LEU A 641 -11.43 4.68 20.68
CA LEU A 641 -11.38 5.50 19.47
C LEU A 641 -12.52 6.49 19.31
N SER A 642 -13.66 6.30 19.99
CA SER A 642 -14.80 7.21 19.89
C SER A 642 -15.65 7.15 21.15
N TRP A 643 -16.17 8.30 21.56
CA TRP A 643 -16.98 8.44 22.77
C TRP A 643 -18.09 9.48 22.61
N THR A 644 -19.13 9.35 23.43
CA THR A 644 -20.26 10.27 23.46
C THR A 644 -19.86 11.67 23.94
N PRO A 645 -20.65 12.71 23.61
CA PRO A 645 -20.61 13.98 24.32
C PRO A 645 -20.70 13.78 25.85
N PRO A 646 -20.08 14.65 26.66
CA PRO A 646 -20.00 14.49 28.11
C PRO A 646 -21.35 14.69 28.84
N ASP A 647 -22.37 15.18 28.15
CA ASP A 647 -23.74 15.35 28.62
C ASP A 647 -24.68 14.21 28.19
N ALA A 648 -24.16 13.17 27.53
CA ALA A 648 -24.89 11.93 27.32
C ALA A 648 -25.10 11.18 28.64
N TRP A 649 -26.15 10.37 28.72
CA TRP A 649 -26.47 9.60 29.91
C TRP A 649 -26.86 8.17 29.61
N LYS A 650 -26.70 7.32 30.62
CA LYS A 650 -27.20 5.94 30.62
C LYS A 650 -28.64 5.91 31.07
N ASP A 651 -29.54 5.65 30.14
CA ASP A 651 -30.97 5.62 30.36
C ASP A 651 -31.40 4.23 30.86
N PHE A 652 -31.76 4.14 32.14
CA PHE A 652 -32.09 2.87 32.79
C PHE A 652 -33.56 2.48 32.62
N ASP A 653 -34.47 3.45 32.55
CA ASP A 653 -35.90 3.20 32.46
C ASP A 653 -36.48 3.37 31.04
N ARG A 654 -35.63 3.84 30.11
CA ARG A 654 -35.85 3.98 28.67
C ARG A 654 -36.96 4.98 28.34
N ASP A 655 -37.09 6.04 29.13
CA ASP A 655 -38.05 7.10 28.89
C ASP A 655 -37.51 8.26 28.02
N GLY A 656 -36.20 8.26 27.73
CA GLY A 656 -35.53 9.26 26.91
C GLY A 656 -35.33 10.60 27.63
N VAL A 657 -35.49 10.62 28.95
CA VAL A 657 -35.34 11.78 29.82
C VAL A 657 -34.22 11.50 30.83
N GLN A 658 -33.34 12.47 31.01
CA GLN A 658 -32.26 12.35 31.98
C GLN A 658 -32.79 12.47 33.42
N ASP A 659 -32.61 11.42 34.21
CA ASP A 659 -33.12 11.31 35.58
C ASP A 659 -32.06 11.35 36.69
N PRO A 660 -32.41 11.75 37.93
CA PRO A 660 -31.49 11.70 39.07
C PRO A 660 -31.07 10.27 39.41
N GLY A 661 -29.79 9.95 39.19
CA GLY A 661 -29.21 8.62 39.45
C GLY A 661 -28.69 7.93 38.20
N GLU A 662 -29.03 8.46 37.03
CA GLU A 662 -28.47 8.04 35.76
C GLU A 662 -27.04 8.54 35.61
N ALA A 663 -26.17 7.68 35.11
CA ALA A 663 -24.77 8.05 34.91
C ALA A 663 -24.69 9.02 33.73
N VAL A 664 -24.03 10.15 33.94
CA VAL A 664 -23.80 11.18 32.92
C VAL A 664 -22.29 11.30 32.73
N ASP A 665 -21.81 10.95 31.54
CA ASP A 665 -20.38 10.95 31.24
C ASP A 665 -20.13 10.84 29.72
N SER A 666 -18.86 10.90 29.32
CA SER A 666 -18.42 10.45 28.00
C SER A 666 -18.22 8.93 28.01
N PHE A 667 -19.11 8.22 27.32
CA PHE A 667 -19.08 6.77 27.20
C PHE A 667 -18.37 6.32 25.92
N THR A 668 -17.50 5.32 25.99
CA THR A 668 -16.83 4.75 24.82
C THR A 668 -17.81 3.99 23.93
N LEU A 669 -17.74 4.21 22.62
CA LEU A 669 -18.59 3.56 21.61
C LEU A 669 -17.79 2.77 20.57
N LEU A 670 -16.50 3.05 20.41
CA LEU A 670 -15.62 2.33 19.49
C LEU A 670 -14.30 1.98 20.19
N ALA A 671 -13.93 0.70 20.16
CA ALA A 671 -12.66 0.23 20.68
C ALA A 671 -11.96 -0.69 19.67
N VAL A 672 -10.62 -0.67 19.67
CA VAL A 672 -9.80 -1.57 18.86
C VAL A 672 -8.70 -2.24 19.68
N VAL A 673 -8.29 -3.41 19.23
CA VAL A 673 -7.28 -4.24 19.91
C VAL A 673 -6.41 -4.89 18.86
N GLN A 674 -5.09 -4.91 19.09
CA GLN A 674 -4.18 -5.77 18.34
C GLN A 674 -3.88 -7.00 19.20
N ALA A 675 -4.27 -8.19 18.73
CA ALA A 675 -4.21 -9.41 19.51
C ALA A 675 -3.52 -10.51 18.69
N GLY A 676 -2.34 -10.95 19.15
CA GLY A 676 -1.47 -11.83 18.36
C GLY A 676 -1.08 -11.17 17.03
N GLN A 677 -1.29 -11.86 15.92
CA GLN A 677 -1.06 -11.32 14.58
C GLN A 677 -2.30 -10.62 14.00
N GLY A 678 -3.45 -10.73 14.67
CA GLY A 678 -4.74 -10.22 14.19
C GLY A 678 -5.20 -8.96 14.90
N ARG A 679 -6.44 -8.58 14.60
CA ARG A 679 -7.01 -7.28 14.98
C ARG A 679 -8.48 -7.43 15.33
N VAL A 680 -8.93 -6.69 16.33
CA VAL A 680 -10.33 -6.67 16.77
C VAL A 680 -10.83 -5.24 16.75
N ALA A 681 -12.05 -5.04 16.24
CA ALA A 681 -12.80 -3.81 16.35
C ALA A 681 -14.16 -4.12 16.98
N VAL A 682 -14.53 -3.35 17.99
CA VAL A 682 -15.83 -3.45 18.67
C VAL A 682 -16.52 -2.11 18.56
N VAL A 683 -17.69 -2.09 17.94
CA VAL A 683 -18.59 -0.93 17.88
C VAL A 683 -19.75 -1.24 18.81
N SER A 684 -20.15 -0.30 19.67
CA SER A 684 -21.21 -0.52 20.66
C SER A 684 -22.62 -0.56 20.09
N ASP A 685 -22.74 -0.43 18.77
CA ASP A 685 -23.99 -0.30 18.02
C ASP A 685 -23.86 -1.04 16.67
N ASN A 686 -24.99 -1.46 16.13
CA ASN A 686 -25.17 -2.19 14.91
C ASN A 686 -25.92 -1.40 13.82
N ALA A 687 -26.06 -0.08 13.97
CA ALA A 687 -26.64 0.91 13.06
C ALA A 687 -25.90 1.06 11.71
N PHE A 688 -25.65 -0.06 11.02
CA PHE A 688 -25.02 -0.16 9.69
C PHE A 688 -25.91 -0.88 8.67
N GLN A 689 -27.18 -1.08 9.00
CA GLN A 689 -28.22 -1.56 8.09
C GLN A 689 -28.58 -0.53 7.01
N ASP A 690 -29.39 -0.95 6.06
CA ASP A 690 -29.89 -0.11 4.98
C ASP A 690 -30.59 1.15 5.52
N GLY A 691 -30.31 2.29 4.90
CA GLY A 691 -30.78 3.60 5.35
C GLY A 691 -29.88 4.25 6.42
N MET A 692 -29.18 3.46 7.24
CA MET A 692 -28.10 3.94 8.12
C MET A 692 -26.72 3.80 7.46
N PHE A 693 -26.57 2.93 6.46
CA PHE A 693 -25.32 2.69 5.74
C PHE A 693 -24.99 3.74 4.68
N SER A 694 -25.05 5.02 5.06
CA SER A 694 -24.72 6.15 4.18
C SER A 694 -23.71 7.10 4.82
N GLY A 695 -23.12 7.97 3.99
CA GLY A 695 -22.21 9.03 4.43
C GLY A 695 -21.10 8.52 5.36
N PHE A 696 -21.18 8.91 6.63
CA PHE A 696 -20.13 8.65 7.61
C PHE A 696 -20.10 7.21 8.16
N ASN A 697 -21.25 6.54 8.35
CA ASN A 697 -21.30 5.15 8.83
C ASN A 697 -20.66 4.21 7.81
N ALA A 698 -20.93 4.44 6.53
CA ALA A 698 -20.28 3.70 5.45
C ALA A 698 -18.76 3.91 5.48
N ASN A 699 -18.27 5.13 5.70
CA ASN A 699 -16.83 5.40 5.79
C ASN A 699 -16.19 4.73 7.01
N LEU A 700 -16.82 4.76 8.18
CA LEU A 700 -16.34 4.08 9.38
C LEU A 700 -16.24 2.57 9.15
N MET A 701 -17.28 1.95 8.56
CA MET A 701 -17.27 0.53 8.24
C MET A 701 -16.17 0.18 7.23
N MET A 702 -16.02 0.96 6.16
CA MET A 702 -14.98 0.70 5.14
C MET A 702 -13.57 0.87 5.70
N ASN A 703 -13.32 1.89 6.53
CA ASN A 703 -12.03 2.05 7.23
C ASN A 703 -11.76 0.87 8.18
N THR A 704 -12.79 0.39 8.87
CA THR A 704 -12.71 -0.76 9.78
C THR A 704 -12.33 -2.03 9.03
N LEU A 705 -13.03 -2.36 7.94
CA LEU A 705 -12.71 -3.53 7.12
C LEU A 705 -11.31 -3.44 6.51
N ALA A 706 -10.91 -2.26 6.02
CA ALA A 706 -9.58 -2.04 5.48
C ALA A 706 -8.49 -2.24 6.54
N TRP A 707 -8.74 -1.82 7.79
CA TRP A 707 -7.78 -2.01 8.88
C TRP A 707 -7.73 -3.47 9.37
N LEU A 708 -8.87 -4.15 9.45
CA LEU A 708 -8.96 -5.57 9.86
C LEU A 708 -8.37 -6.53 8.82
N THR A 709 -8.30 -6.14 7.55
CA THR A 709 -7.78 -6.99 6.45
C THR A 709 -6.31 -6.75 6.10
N ARG A 710 -5.65 -5.77 6.72
CA ARG A 710 -4.19 -5.60 6.57
C ARG A 710 -3.46 -6.76 7.22
N ARG A 711 -2.68 -7.50 6.42
CA ARG A 711 -1.71 -8.47 6.95
C ARG A 711 -0.53 -7.72 7.56
N GLY A 712 0.00 -8.22 8.68
CA GLY A 712 1.09 -7.61 9.44
C GLY A 712 2.27 -7.20 8.53
N GLU A 713 2.78 -6.00 8.76
CA GLU A 713 3.97 -5.44 8.10
C GLU A 713 5.24 -6.20 8.51
#